data_AF-A0A4P6L148-F1
#
_entry.id   AF-A0A4P6L148-F1
#
_cell.length_a   1.000
_cell.length_b   1.000
_cell.length_c   1.000
_cell.angle_alpha   90.00
_cell.angle_beta   90.00
_cell.angle_gamma   90.00
#
_symmetry.space_group_name_H-M   'P 1'
#
loop_
_entity.id
_entity.type
_entity.pdbx_description
1 polymer ?
#
loop_
_entity_poly.entity_id
_entity_poly.type
_entity_poly.pdbx_seq_one_letter_code
_entity_poly.pdbx_strand_id
1 'polypeptide(L)'
;MTALLTPSIDTRKAGARRFVLGLLLVLLAFVSLAPPDHNGDFVEYTLVAHAIATHGTPDIRLADIDTVKHAIPQWRHVYEFLEKDMVAGKEEVYAAFVRGRGGDVYAVHFFGYPALAAIPYKLFQLTGLPPFRCFLVVNAVMIFVLGMALLRLFGSATRAAAGLALFMLCGGMLYARWSSPECLSAAALLAALAYYGSGAFIRGGLLGGLATLQNPTILFFFGFAPLLRLCIDYQPAIGLAANLRRQVTGRAVAGLALGLALFALPPLFNLYQYGVPNIIVKKFSNSDFVSTTRFVSFFFDLNQGLLIGVPAVAAALLWTVFGKRHARTVPLLALAMLFMLALVVPAMAVLNWNSGAVGIMRYAFWAAMPLLFVLLWQAAQLPRWPRMAVTGIFAVQLVCMVHALSYTYVQFSPLALAALRWLPGQYHPEPEIFAERSANNDDYINPAHVYHWPREGQPVKWLYNTGHPGIEQKLCGTGQALAPANAVTDTYRGWRYVDGALLCRQEGAGVIRLTLPQFQYSQGVQLAQGWSGPEAGGGEWDGVWSNGDASTLSIDLPADKRTSTLTLLGHYFEGNRRTRVAVDGRDAGWVELDKRNTIPLGHIQGTRITVTLRHEAPAQPNGQDTRKLAFFLTGIEVK
;
A
#
# COMPACT_ATOMS: atom_id res chain seq x y z
N MET A 1 -57.95 -11.51 -2.19
CA MET A 1 -57.51 -11.73 -0.80
C MET A 1 -56.74 -13.05 -0.73
N THR A 2 -55.43 -13.02 -0.97
CA THR A 2 -54.57 -14.21 -0.85
C THR A 2 -53.83 -14.10 0.47
N ALA A 3 -54.28 -14.87 1.46
CA ALA A 3 -53.63 -14.94 2.77
C ALA A 3 -52.18 -15.41 2.59
N LEU A 4 -51.23 -14.50 2.82
CA LEU A 4 -49.81 -14.83 2.93
C LEU A 4 -49.64 -15.69 4.20
N LEU A 5 -49.74 -17.02 4.03
CA LEU A 5 -49.38 -18.00 5.05
C LEU A 5 -47.95 -17.70 5.51
N THR A 6 -47.84 -17.11 6.70
CA THR A 6 -46.54 -16.95 7.35
C THR A 6 -46.06 -18.36 7.72
N PRO A 7 -44.85 -18.77 7.31
CA PRO A 7 -44.35 -20.10 7.62
C PRO A 7 -44.33 -20.30 9.12
N SER A 8 -44.87 -21.44 9.58
CA SER A 8 -44.95 -21.83 10.99
C SER A 8 -43.55 -21.84 11.63
N ILE A 9 -43.48 -21.64 12.94
CA ILE A 9 -42.21 -21.61 13.69
C ILE A 9 -41.36 -22.86 13.42
N ASP A 10 -41.98 -24.03 13.24
CA ASP A 10 -41.29 -25.29 13.00
C ASP A 10 -40.65 -25.37 11.61
N THR A 11 -41.31 -24.82 10.58
CA THR A 11 -40.72 -24.77 9.23
C THR A 11 -39.47 -23.88 9.17
N ARG A 12 -39.44 -22.78 9.94
CA ARG A 12 -38.26 -21.90 10.05
C ARG A 12 -37.11 -22.60 10.76
N LYS A 13 -37.39 -23.31 11.85
CA LYS A 13 -36.39 -24.10 12.58
C LYS A 13 -35.81 -25.23 11.71
N ALA A 14 -36.65 -25.92 10.94
CA ALA A 14 -36.19 -26.97 10.04
C ALA A 14 -35.28 -26.43 8.93
N GLY A 15 -35.65 -25.30 8.33
CA GLY A 15 -34.82 -24.61 7.32
C GLY A 15 -33.45 -24.17 7.87
N ALA A 16 -33.42 -23.63 9.09
CA ALA A 16 -32.16 -23.28 9.76
C ALA A 16 -31.26 -24.50 9.99
N ARG A 17 -31.80 -25.62 10.49
CA ARG A 17 -31.03 -26.86 10.70
C ARG A 17 -30.45 -27.40 9.41
N ARG A 18 -31.24 -27.43 8.33
CA ARG A 18 -30.79 -27.86 7.00
C ARG A 18 -29.67 -26.97 6.46
N PHE A 19 -29.77 -25.65 6.65
CA PHE A 19 -28.70 -24.73 6.25
C PHE A 19 -27.41 -24.99 7.02
N VAL A 20 -27.48 -25.13 8.34
CA VAL A 20 -26.31 -25.38 9.19
C VAL A 20 -25.61 -26.68 8.78
N LEU A 21 -26.38 -27.77 8.64
CA LEU A 21 -25.83 -29.05 8.21
C LEU A 21 -25.26 -29.00 6.80
N GLY A 22 -26.00 -28.40 5.85
CA GLY A 22 -25.54 -28.26 4.46
C GLY A 22 -24.26 -27.45 4.35
N LEU A 23 -24.16 -26.34 5.08
CA LEU A 23 -22.96 -25.51 5.14
C LEU A 23 -21.78 -26.29 5.73
N LEU A 24 -21.99 -27.02 6.84
CA LEU A 24 -20.97 -27.85 7.45
C LEU A 24 -20.45 -28.91 6.47
N LEU A 25 -21.33 -29.60 5.75
CA LEU A 25 -20.96 -30.62 4.77
C LEU A 25 -20.18 -30.02 3.59
N VAL A 26 -20.59 -28.87 3.07
CA VAL A 26 -19.88 -28.17 1.99
C VAL A 26 -18.47 -27.76 2.44
N LEU A 27 -18.33 -27.25 3.66
CA LEU A 27 -17.04 -26.83 4.20
C LEU A 27 -16.14 -28.01 4.53
N LEU A 28 -16.69 -29.11 5.04
CA LEU A 28 -15.95 -30.37 5.21
C LEU A 28 -15.45 -30.92 3.87
N ALA A 29 -16.30 -30.90 2.84
CA ALA A 29 -15.91 -31.27 1.49
C ALA A 29 -14.80 -30.36 0.96
N PHE A 30 -14.91 -29.05 1.18
CA PHE A 30 -13.87 -28.08 0.81
C PHE A 30 -12.52 -28.40 1.48
N VAL A 31 -12.48 -28.60 2.79
CA VAL A 31 -11.24 -28.94 3.52
C VAL A 31 -10.66 -30.29 3.06
N SER A 32 -11.53 -31.24 2.67
CA SER A 32 -11.12 -32.57 2.24
C SER A 32 -10.58 -32.60 0.81
N LEU A 33 -11.15 -31.78 -0.08
CA LEU A 33 -10.88 -31.83 -1.53
C LEU A 33 -9.93 -30.74 -2.00
N ALA A 34 -9.92 -29.56 -1.37
CA ALA A 34 -9.09 -28.45 -1.80
C ALA A 34 -7.65 -28.61 -1.29
N PRO A 35 -6.64 -28.40 -2.13
CA PRO A 35 -5.27 -28.27 -1.66
C PRO A 35 -5.06 -26.88 -1.03
N PRO A 36 -4.33 -26.80 0.10
CA PRO A 36 -3.91 -25.52 0.66
C PRO A 36 -3.00 -24.82 -0.34
N ASP A 37 -3.18 -23.50 -0.43
CA ASP A 37 -2.32 -22.65 -1.23
C ASP A 37 -1.24 -22.04 -0.33
N HIS A 38 0.01 -22.18 -0.77
CA HIS A 38 1.23 -21.90 -0.02
C HIS A 38 1.87 -20.63 -0.60
N ASN A 39 1.17 -19.51 -0.47
CA ASN A 39 1.60 -18.21 -0.97
C ASN A 39 1.78 -17.21 0.18
N GLY A 40 2.42 -16.08 -0.09
CA GLY A 40 2.61 -15.00 0.87
C GLY A 40 3.39 -15.45 2.12
N ASP A 41 2.88 -15.09 3.30
CA ASP A 41 3.56 -15.24 4.59
C ASP A 41 3.48 -16.68 5.18
N PHE A 42 3.36 -17.68 4.29
CA PHE A 42 3.14 -19.09 4.64
C PHE A 42 4.30 -19.71 5.43
N VAL A 43 5.54 -19.32 5.12
CA VAL A 43 6.76 -19.85 5.77
C VAL A 43 6.72 -19.56 7.28
N GLU A 44 6.27 -18.37 7.65
CA GLU A 44 6.11 -17.92 9.03
C GLU A 44 4.97 -18.66 9.71
N TYR A 45 3.79 -18.70 9.07
CA TYR A 45 2.61 -19.31 9.69
C TYR A 45 2.79 -20.80 9.95
N THR A 46 3.45 -21.53 9.05
CA THR A 46 3.72 -22.97 9.21
C THR A 46 4.63 -23.27 10.38
N LEU A 47 5.75 -22.56 10.50
CA LEU A 47 6.68 -22.73 11.61
C LEU A 47 6.02 -22.37 12.94
N VAL A 48 5.30 -21.24 13.01
CA VAL A 48 4.64 -20.83 14.25
C VAL A 48 3.51 -21.79 14.64
N ALA A 49 2.73 -22.29 13.68
CA ALA A 49 1.66 -23.26 13.96
C ALA A 49 2.24 -24.59 14.48
N HIS A 50 3.34 -25.06 13.88
CA HIS A 50 4.06 -26.25 14.33
C HIS A 50 4.65 -26.06 15.74
N ALA A 51 5.33 -24.93 15.99
CA ALA A 51 5.92 -24.60 17.29
C ALA A 51 4.87 -24.60 18.40
N ILE A 52 3.76 -23.87 18.21
CA ILE A 52 2.65 -23.82 19.17
C ILE A 52 2.03 -25.21 19.37
N ALA A 53 1.85 -26.00 18.31
CA ALA A 53 1.28 -27.34 18.39
C ALA A 53 2.21 -28.37 19.08
N THR A 54 3.51 -28.11 19.11
CA THR A 54 4.53 -29.04 19.62
C THR A 54 4.95 -28.71 21.03
N HIS A 55 5.23 -27.44 21.31
CA HIS A 55 5.78 -27.00 22.60
C HIS A 55 5.05 -25.81 23.24
N GLY A 56 3.97 -25.33 22.63
CA GLY A 56 3.01 -24.40 23.26
C GLY A 56 3.38 -22.92 23.17
N THR A 57 4.50 -22.58 22.54
CA THR A 57 5.00 -21.22 22.42
C THR A 57 5.31 -20.87 20.95
N PRO A 58 5.32 -19.58 20.55
CA PRO A 58 5.55 -19.17 19.17
C PRO A 58 7.04 -19.02 18.80
N ASP A 59 7.98 -19.33 19.71
CA ASP A 59 9.42 -19.34 19.41
C ASP A 59 9.76 -20.48 18.45
N ILE A 60 10.64 -20.18 17.50
CA ILE A 60 11.09 -21.13 16.50
C ILE A 60 12.43 -21.72 16.93
N ARG A 61 12.47 -23.05 16.98
CA ARG A 61 13.66 -23.84 17.32
C ARG A 61 14.19 -24.55 16.08
N LEU A 62 15.46 -24.94 16.11
CA LEU A 62 16.07 -25.70 15.01
C LEU A 62 15.32 -27.03 14.73
N ALA A 63 14.80 -27.69 15.78
CA ALA A 63 13.99 -28.89 15.64
C ALA A 63 12.64 -28.66 14.94
N ASP A 64 12.04 -27.47 15.11
CA ASP A 64 10.81 -27.08 14.42
C ASP A 64 11.11 -26.96 12.92
N ILE A 65 12.23 -26.31 12.58
CA ILE A 65 12.68 -26.15 11.20
C ILE A 65 12.94 -27.50 10.53
N ASP A 66 13.65 -28.40 11.20
CA ASP A 66 13.92 -29.75 10.69
C ASP A 66 12.61 -30.50 10.38
N THR A 67 11.65 -30.46 11.29
CA THR A 67 10.36 -31.14 11.10
C THR A 67 9.58 -30.54 9.93
N VAL A 68 9.47 -29.21 9.85
CA VAL A 68 8.69 -28.53 8.82
C VAL A 68 9.30 -28.69 7.42
N LYS A 69 10.64 -28.68 7.30
CA LYS A 69 11.34 -28.97 6.03
C LYS A 69 10.97 -30.32 5.44
N HIS A 70 10.83 -31.34 6.28
CA HIS A 70 10.43 -32.68 5.82
C HIS A 70 8.96 -32.75 5.43
N ALA A 71 8.09 -31.99 6.13
CA ALA A 71 6.67 -31.96 5.84
C ALA A 71 6.31 -31.15 4.58
N ILE A 72 7.16 -30.19 4.17
CA ILE A 72 6.95 -29.30 3.01
C ILE A 72 8.25 -29.20 2.19
N PRO A 73 8.65 -30.26 1.48
CA PRO A 73 9.95 -30.33 0.81
C PRO A 73 10.15 -29.23 -0.27
N GLN A 74 9.07 -28.77 -0.90
CA GLN A 74 9.14 -27.72 -1.93
C GLN A 74 9.62 -26.35 -1.39
N TRP A 75 9.50 -26.11 -0.08
CA TRP A 75 9.95 -24.88 0.58
C TRP A 75 11.24 -25.05 1.39
N ARG A 76 11.90 -26.22 1.28
CA ARG A 76 13.11 -26.58 2.05
C ARG A 76 14.19 -25.50 2.00
N HIS A 77 14.46 -24.94 0.83
CA HIS A 77 15.51 -23.93 0.63
C HIS A 77 15.33 -22.69 1.51
N VAL A 78 14.09 -22.20 1.68
CA VAL A 78 13.80 -21.03 2.52
C VAL A 78 14.10 -21.32 3.98
N TYR A 79 13.70 -22.50 4.45
CA TYR A 79 13.95 -22.94 5.82
C TYR A 79 15.44 -23.20 6.10
N GLU A 80 16.21 -23.62 5.09
CA GLU A 80 17.67 -23.77 5.19
C GLU A 80 18.39 -22.42 5.36
N PHE A 81 17.92 -21.37 4.67
CA PHE A 81 18.44 -20.01 4.92
C PHE A 81 18.20 -19.56 6.36
N LEU A 82 16.97 -19.74 6.88
CA LEU A 82 16.65 -19.40 8.26
C LEU A 82 17.51 -20.20 9.25
N GLU A 83 17.62 -21.51 9.08
CA GLU A 83 18.45 -22.38 9.93
C GLU A 83 19.91 -21.91 9.96
N LYS A 84 20.49 -21.64 8.78
CA LYS A 84 21.87 -21.18 8.67
C LYS A 84 22.08 -19.87 9.43
N ASP A 85 21.15 -18.92 9.30
CA ASP A 85 21.24 -17.63 10.01
C ASP A 85 21.08 -17.80 11.53
N MET A 86 20.20 -18.71 11.96
CA MET A 86 19.99 -19.03 13.37
C MET A 86 21.24 -19.66 14.01
N VAL A 87 21.85 -20.64 13.33
CA VAL A 87 23.08 -21.32 13.77
C VAL A 87 24.27 -20.36 13.80
N ALA A 88 24.36 -19.46 12.82
CA ALA A 88 25.41 -18.44 12.75
C ALA A 88 25.23 -17.32 13.81
N GLY A 89 24.16 -17.34 14.60
CA GLY A 89 23.93 -16.34 15.64
C GLY A 89 23.63 -14.94 15.10
N LYS A 90 23.21 -14.79 13.84
CA LYS A 90 22.91 -13.47 13.26
C LYS A 90 21.79 -12.78 14.03
N GLU A 91 21.93 -11.47 14.24
CA GLU A 91 20.87 -10.64 14.83
C GLU A 91 19.68 -10.48 13.86
N GLU A 92 20.00 -10.23 12.59
CA GLU A 92 19.04 -10.24 11.48
C GLU A 92 19.10 -11.61 10.80
N VAL A 93 18.10 -12.44 11.12
CA VAL A 93 17.85 -13.70 10.44
C VAL A 93 17.01 -13.46 9.17
N TYR A 94 16.76 -14.51 8.38
CA TYR A 94 15.87 -14.48 7.20
C TYR A 94 14.69 -13.51 7.35
N ALA A 95 14.44 -12.71 6.31
CA ALA A 95 13.75 -11.41 6.37
C ALA A 95 12.49 -11.36 7.23
N ALA A 96 11.68 -12.42 7.29
CA ALA A 96 10.45 -12.47 8.05
C ALA A 96 10.56 -12.97 9.51
N PHE A 97 11.77 -13.11 10.06
CA PHE A 97 12.02 -13.55 11.43
C PHE A 97 12.94 -12.56 12.16
N VAL A 98 12.78 -12.49 13.48
CA VAL A 98 13.54 -11.56 14.34
C VAL A 98 13.85 -12.24 15.67
N ARG A 99 15.03 -11.94 16.22
CA ARG A 99 15.35 -12.32 17.60
C ARG A 99 14.60 -11.43 18.58
N GLY A 100 13.83 -12.07 19.45
CA GLY A 100 13.15 -11.42 20.56
C GLY A 100 14.04 -11.31 21.81
N ARG A 101 13.40 -10.93 22.91
CA ARG A 101 14.01 -10.94 24.24
C ARG A 101 14.58 -12.33 24.56
N GLY A 102 15.82 -12.39 25.03
CA GLY A 102 16.49 -13.65 25.39
C GLY A 102 17.16 -14.37 24.23
N GLY A 103 17.08 -13.84 23.00
CA GLY A 103 17.76 -14.39 21.82
C GLY A 103 16.96 -15.41 21.03
N ASP A 104 15.78 -15.81 21.52
CA ASP A 104 14.84 -16.68 20.83
C ASP A 104 14.35 -16.06 19.51
N VAL A 105 14.03 -16.89 18.53
CA VAL A 105 13.63 -16.44 17.19
C VAL A 105 12.13 -16.55 17.03
N TYR A 106 11.51 -15.52 16.46
CA TYR A 106 10.08 -15.44 16.25
C TYR A 106 9.79 -14.91 14.84
N ALA A 107 8.65 -15.28 14.29
CA ALA A 107 8.14 -14.62 13.09
C ALA A 107 7.78 -13.16 13.38
N VAL A 108 7.93 -12.28 12.38
CA VAL A 108 7.43 -10.90 12.47
C VAL A 108 5.91 -10.84 12.46
N HIS A 109 5.28 -11.80 11.78
CA HIS A 109 3.84 -11.96 11.72
C HIS A 109 3.25 -12.36 13.07
N PHE A 110 2.08 -11.79 13.40
CA PHE A 110 1.41 -12.08 14.67
C PHE A 110 1.01 -13.56 14.75
N PHE A 111 1.12 -14.13 15.95
CA PHE A 111 0.91 -15.56 16.18
C PHE A 111 -0.56 -15.98 16.22
N GLY A 112 -1.50 -15.03 16.20
CA GLY A 112 -2.93 -15.30 16.43
C GLY A 112 -3.55 -16.27 15.43
N TYR A 113 -3.27 -16.11 14.13
CA TYR A 113 -3.75 -17.03 13.10
C TYR A 113 -3.12 -18.43 13.20
N PRO A 114 -1.78 -18.57 13.30
CA PRO A 114 -1.13 -19.84 13.60
C PRO A 114 -1.61 -20.54 14.88
N ALA A 115 -1.89 -19.77 15.95
CA ALA A 115 -2.38 -20.33 17.21
C ALA A 115 -3.74 -21.00 17.06
N LEU A 116 -4.63 -20.43 16.24
CA LEU A 116 -5.91 -21.06 15.90
C LEU A 116 -5.70 -22.32 15.04
N ALA A 117 -4.65 -22.34 14.22
CA ALA A 117 -4.29 -23.47 13.38
C ALA A 117 -3.58 -24.61 14.15
N ALA A 118 -2.98 -24.33 15.31
CA ALA A 118 -2.21 -25.32 16.08
C ALA A 118 -3.05 -26.54 16.50
N ILE A 119 -4.31 -26.34 16.90
CA ILE A 119 -5.22 -27.44 17.28
C ILE A 119 -5.52 -28.35 16.08
N PRO A 120 -6.07 -27.85 14.94
CA PRO A 120 -6.30 -28.72 13.79
C PRO A 120 -5.01 -29.30 13.20
N TYR A 121 -3.88 -28.59 13.30
CA TYR A 121 -2.56 -29.11 12.93
C TYR A 121 -2.25 -30.39 13.73
N LYS A 122 -2.36 -30.32 15.06
CA LYS A 122 -2.08 -31.46 15.93
C LYS A 122 -3.03 -32.63 15.68
N LEU A 123 -4.32 -32.35 15.46
CA LEU A 123 -5.31 -33.39 15.13
C LEU A 123 -5.01 -34.11 13.82
N PHE A 124 -4.58 -33.37 12.78
CA PHE A 124 -4.18 -33.99 11.51
C PHE A 124 -2.88 -34.76 11.65
N GLN A 125 -1.89 -34.24 12.39
CA GLN A 125 -0.67 -34.99 12.71
C GLN A 125 -0.99 -36.33 13.39
N LEU A 126 -1.87 -36.33 14.40
CA LEU A 126 -2.25 -37.54 15.14
C LEU A 126 -3.04 -38.56 14.31
N THR A 127 -3.73 -38.11 13.25
CA THR A 127 -4.53 -38.98 12.37
C THR A 127 -3.81 -39.35 11.07
N GLY A 128 -2.54 -38.93 10.90
CA GLY A 128 -1.76 -39.19 9.69
C GLY A 128 -2.22 -38.40 8.46
N LEU A 129 -3.06 -37.37 8.65
CA LEU A 129 -3.50 -36.47 7.59
C LEU A 129 -2.47 -35.33 7.37
N PRO A 130 -2.40 -34.73 6.17
CA PRO A 130 -1.49 -33.61 5.92
C PRO A 130 -1.74 -32.44 6.89
N PRO A 131 -0.79 -32.13 7.79
CA PRO A 131 -1.10 -31.32 8.97
C PRO A 131 -1.35 -29.85 8.62
N PHE A 132 -0.73 -29.33 7.56
CA PHE A 132 -0.91 -27.95 7.10
C PHE A 132 -2.25 -27.65 6.42
N ARG A 133 -3.12 -28.65 6.25
CA ARG A 133 -4.54 -28.40 5.96
C ARG A 133 -5.25 -27.69 7.13
N CYS A 134 -4.60 -27.56 8.28
CA CYS A 134 -5.09 -26.80 9.44
C CYS A 134 -5.54 -25.38 9.09
N PHE A 135 -4.86 -24.70 8.16
CA PHE A 135 -5.23 -23.34 7.74
C PHE A 135 -6.56 -23.31 6.98
N LEU A 136 -6.85 -24.33 6.17
CA LEU A 136 -8.15 -24.49 5.51
C LEU A 136 -9.27 -24.69 6.54
N VAL A 137 -9.00 -25.43 7.61
CA VAL A 137 -9.96 -25.62 8.71
C VAL A 137 -10.26 -24.29 9.38
N VAL A 138 -9.24 -23.50 9.73
CA VAL A 138 -9.42 -22.17 10.35
C VAL A 138 -10.27 -21.26 9.46
N ASN A 139 -9.94 -21.17 8.18
CA ASN A 139 -10.70 -20.37 7.20
C ASN A 139 -12.15 -20.88 7.08
N ALA A 140 -12.35 -22.20 6.96
CA ALA A 140 -13.67 -22.81 6.85
C ALA A 140 -14.53 -22.58 8.10
N VAL A 141 -13.95 -22.67 9.30
CA VAL A 141 -14.67 -22.37 10.56
C VAL A 141 -15.12 -20.92 10.59
N MET A 142 -14.30 -19.97 10.12
CA MET A 142 -14.70 -18.56 10.06
C MET A 142 -15.80 -18.31 9.02
N ILE A 143 -15.76 -18.98 7.86
CA ILE A 143 -16.84 -18.95 6.87
C ILE A 143 -18.14 -19.52 7.47
N PHE A 144 -18.05 -20.61 8.26
CA PHE A 144 -19.19 -21.17 8.99
C PHE A 144 -19.78 -20.16 9.99
N VAL A 145 -18.94 -19.51 10.80
CA VAL A 145 -19.36 -18.48 11.76
C VAL A 145 -20.02 -17.30 11.05
N LEU A 146 -19.48 -16.87 9.90
CA LEU A 146 -20.13 -15.86 9.06
C LEU A 146 -21.51 -16.33 8.58
N GLY A 147 -21.64 -17.58 8.11
CA GLY A 147 -22.94 -18.17 7.76
C GLY A 147 -23.95 -18.10 8.90
N MET A 148 -23.51 -18.34 10.15
CA MET A 148 -24.35 -18.21 11.34
C MET A 148 -24.73 -16.76 11.67
N ALA A 149 -23.82 -15.82 11.46
CA ALA A 149 -24.09 -14.39 11.63
C ALA A 149 -25.12 -13.90 10.60
N LEU A 150 -24.99 -14.34 9.35
CA LEU A 150 -25.92 -14.02 8.26
C LEU A 150 -27.28 -14.68 8.45
N LEU A 151 -27.33 -15.93 8.94
CA LEU A 151 -28.60 -16.58 9.29
C LEU A 151 -29.35 -15.80 10.36
N ARG A 152 -28.64 -15.28 11.37
CA ARG A 152 -29.23 -14.39 12.37
C ARG A 152 -29.70 -13.06 11.76
N LEU A 153 -28.87 -12.43 10.93
CA LEU A 153 -29.18 -11.15 10.30
C LEU A 153 -30.44 -11.23 9.43
N PHE A 154 -30.55 -12.27 8.60
CA PHE A 154 -31.66 -12.41 7.64
C PHE A 154 -32.87 -13.16 8.19
N GLY A 155 -32.70 -14.00 9.22
CA GLY A 155 -33.75 -14.93 9.67
C GLY A 155 -34.18 -15.95 8.60
N SER A 156 -33.38 -16.14 7.55
CA SER A 156 -33.71 -16.97 6.38
C SER A 156 -32.46 -17.68 5.86
N ALA A 157 -32.55 -19.01 5.76
CA ALA A 157 -31.48 -19.87 5.22
C ALA A 157 -31.05 -19.47 3.81
N THR A 158 -32.01 -19.27 2.90
CA THR A 158 -31.72 -18.91 1.49
C THR A 158 -31.02 -17.56 1.38
N ARG A 159 -31.45 -16.57 2.18
CA ARG A 159 -30.81 -15.25 2.19
C ARG A 159 -29.42 -15.29 2.82
N ALA A 160 -29.24 -16.09 3.86
CA ALA A 160 -27.93 -16.32 4.47
C ALA A 160 -26.96 -17.00 3.49
N ALA A 161 -27.42 -18.03 2.78
CA ALA A 161 -26.65 -18.70 1.73
C ALA A 161 -26.25 -17.72 0.62
N ALA A 162 -27.18 -16.86 0.19
CA ALA A 162 -26.87 -15.81 -0.79
C ALA A 162 -25.85 -14.79 -0.24
N GLY A 163 -26.01 -14.31 1.00
CA GLY A 163 -25.03 -13.42 1.62
C GLY A 163 -23.63 -14.04 1.69
N LEU A 164 -23.55 -15.34 2.00
CA LEU A 164 -22.29 -16.08 2.03
C LEU A 164 -21.70 -16.24 0.62
N ALA A 165 -22.52 -16.59 -0.37
CA ALA A 165 -22.10 -16.67 -1.75
C ALA A 165 -21.59 -15.31 -2.27
N LEU A 166 -22.24 -14.21 -1.91
CA LEU A 166 -21.77 -12.87 -2.26
C LEU A 166 -20.42 -12.56 -1.60
N PHE A 167 -20.22 -12.92 -0.32
CA PHE A 167 -18.91 -12.80 0.34
C PHE A 167 -17.81 -13.58 -0.41
N MET A 168 -18.10 -14.83 -0.81
CA MET A 168 -17.17 -15.64 -1.61
C MET A 168 -16.85 -14.96 -2.94
N LEU A 169 -17.85 -14.35 -3.59
CA LEU A 169 -17.68 -13.61 -4.84
C LEU A 169 -17.09 -12.19 -4.66
N CYS A 170 -16.82 -11.75 -3.43
CA CYS A 170 -16.14 -10.48 -3.13
C CYS A 170 -14.64 -10.67 -2.81
N GLY A 171 -14.06 -11.82 -3.19
CA GLY A 171 -12.68 -12.20 -2.88
C GLY A 171 -12.57 -13.41 -1.94
N GLY A 172 -13.63 -13.80 -1.23
CA GLY A 172 -13.57 -14.94 -0.32
C GLY A 172 -13.13 -16.24 -0.99
N MET A 173 -13.46 -16.45 -2.27
CA MET A 173 -13.01 -17.62 -3.03
C MET A 173 -11.51 -17.60 -3.38
N LEU A 174 -10.89 -16.42 -3.44
CA LEU A 174 -9.45 -16.25 -3.71
C LEU A 174 -8.64 -16.56 -2.44
N TYR A 175 -9.15 -16.15 -1.28
CA TYR A 175 -8.44 -16.29 0.00
C TYR A 175 -8.82 -17.54 0.80
N ALA A 176 -9.92 -18.22 0.50
CA ALA A 176 -10.36 -19.38 1.30
C ALA A 176 -9.34 -20.52 1.34
N ARG A 177 -8.62 -20.73 0.24
CA ARG A 177 -7.57 -21.76 0.13
C ARG A 177 -6.19 -21.27 0.56
N TRP A 178 -6.00 -19.96 0.63
CA TRP A 178 -4.75 -19.35 1.00
C TRP A 178 -4.48 -19.62 2.48
N SER A 179 -3.30 -20.16 2.78
CA SER A 179 -2.78 -20.39 4.13
C SER A 179 -2.38 -19.08 4.81
N SER A 180 -3.32 -18.13 4.87
CA SER A 180 -3.11 -16.74 5.25
C SER A 180 -4.39 -16.15 5.89
N PRO A 181 -4.29 -15.16 6.79
CA PRO A 181 -5.38 -14.75 7.67
C PRO A 181 -6.43 -13.82 7.05
N GLU A 182 -6.35 -13.51 5.76
CA GLU A 182 -7.27 -12.59 5.08
C GLU A 182 -8.71 -13.11 5.11
N CYS A 183 -8.90 -14.41 4.83
CA CYS A 183 -10.22 -15.04 4.87
C CYS A 183 -10.79 -15.00 6.30
N LEU A 184 -9.97 -15.34 7.30
CA LEU A 184 -10.34 -15.23 8.72
C LEU A 184 -10.73 -13.79 9.08
N SER A 185 -9.90 -12.82 8.72
CA SER A 185 -10.08 -11.41 9.11
C SER A 185 -11.33 -10.82 8.47
N ALA A 186 -11.53 -11.06 7.17
CA ALA A 186 -12.69 -10.57 6.44
C ALA A 186 -14.00 -11.23 6.94
N ALA A 187 -14.01 -12.56 7.09
CA ALA A 187 -15.18 -13.28 7.57
C ALA A 187 -15.53 -12.91 9.02
N ALA A 188 -14.53 -12.82 9.90
CA ALA A 188 -14.72 -12.42 11.28
C ALA A 188 -15.20 -10.96 11.40
N LEU A 189 -14.65 -10.02 10.63
CA LEU A 189 -15.09 -8.62 10.63
C LEU A 189 -16.54 -8.48 10.14
N LEU A 190 -16.91 -9.13 9.03
CA LEU A 190 -18.28 -9.09 8.53
C LEU A 190 -19.26 -9.76 9.50
N ALA A 191 -18.88 -10.90 10.09
CA ALA A 191 -19.67 -11.57 11.12
C ALA A 191 -19.81 -10.71 12.39
N ALA A 192 -18.74 -10.02 12.79
CA ALA A 192 -18.72 -9.10 13.91
C ALA A 192 -19.72 -7.95 13.71
N LEU A 193 -19.70 -7.31 12.54
CA LEU A 193 -20.65 -6.27 12.16
C LEU A 193 -22.09 -6.79 12.13
N ALA A 194 -22.33 -7.97 11.56
CA ALA A 194 -23.66 -8.58 11.53
C ALA A 194 -24.20 -8.94 12.93
N TYR A 195 -23.37 -9.51 13.82
CA TYR A 195 -23.77 -9.82 15.19
C TYR A 195 -23.97 -8.56 16.03
N TYR A 196 -23.02 -7.62 15.99
CA TYR A 196 -23.11 -6.36 16.73
C TYR A 196 -24.30 -5.53 16.25
N GLY A 197 -24.45 -5.39 14.93
CA GLY A 197 -25.57 -4.73 14.27
C GLY A 197 -26.92 -5.39 14.50
N SER A 198 -26.98 -6.66 14.93
CA SER A 198 -28.22 -7.36 15.33
C SER A 198 -28.37 -7.53 16.85
N GLY A 199 -27.61 -6.75 17.65
CA GLY A 199 -27.70 -6.69 19.11
C GLY A 199 -27.03 -7.85 19.86
N ALA A 200 -26.32 -8.75 19.18
CA ALA A 200 -25.52 -9.80 19.80
C ALA A 200 -24.11 -9.31 20.13
N PHE A 201 -24.03 -8.27 20.98
CA PHE A 201 -22.81 -7.48 21.19
C PHE A 201 -21.59 -8.29 21.64
N ILE A 202 -21.76 -9.27 22.53
CA ILE A 202 -20.63 -10.10 23.02
C ILE A 202 -20.00 -10.90 21.88
N ARG A 203 -20.83 -11.55 21.05
CA ARG A 203 -20.35 -12.30 19.87
C ARG A 203 -19.71 -11.35 18.85
N GLY A 204 -20.34 -10.21 18.61
CA GLY A 204 -19.82 -9.18 17.73
C GLY A 204 -18.44 -8.66 18.17
N GLY A 205 -18.30 -8.33 19.45
CA GLY A 205 -17.04 -7.84 20.02
C GLY A 205 -15.92 -8.88 20.01
N LEU A 206 -16.20 -10.12 20.40
CA LEU A 206 -15.22 -11.22 20.35
C LEU A 206 -14.72 -11.47 18.91
N LEU A 207 -15.62 -11.48 17.92
CA LEU A 207 -15.24 -11.65 16.51
C LEU A 207 -14.51 -10.43 15.96
N GLY A 208 -14.86 -9.22 16.41
CA GLY A 208 -14.10 -8.00 16.11
C GLY A 208 -12.66 -8.12 16.62
N GLY A 209 -12.48 -8.56 17.87
CA GLY A 209 -11.16 -8.83 18.45
C GLY A 209 -10.39 -9.92 17.70
N LEU A 210 -11.07 -11.01 17.34
CA LEU A 210 -10.48 -12.10 16.54
C LEU A 210 -9.96 -11.60 15.18
N ALA A 211 -10.73 -10.75 14.50
CA ALA A 211 -10.34 -10.15 13.23
C ALA A 211 -9.07 -9.27 13.35
N THR A 212 -8.85 -8.67 14.53
CA THR A 212 -7.66 -7.83 14.77
C THR A 212 -6.37 -8.61 15.03
N LEU A 213 -6.45 -9.93 15.31
CA LEU A 213 -5.30 -10.70 15.76
C LEU A 213 -4.16 -10.76 14.74
N GLN A 214 -4.46 -10.63 13.44
CA GLN A 214 -3.45 -10.41 12.42
C GLN A 214 -3.44 -8.97 11.90
N ASN A 215 -4.61 -8.42 11.64
CA ASN A 215 -4.76 -7.12 10.97
C ASN A 215 -5.14 -6.06 12.02
N PRO A 216 -4.16 -5.44 12.71
CA PRO A 216 -4.44 -4.59 13.88
C PRO A 216 -5.28 -3.36 13.53
N THR A 217 -5.24 -2.88 12.29
CA THR A 217 -6.07 -1.75 11.83
C THR A 217 -7.56 -2.02 12.01
N ILE A 218 -8.00 -3.29 12.03
CA ILE A 218 -9.38 -3.67 12.32
C ILE A 218 -9.83 -3.21 13.72
N LEU A 219 -8.93 -2.78 14.62
CA LEU A 219 -9.26 -2.14 15.90
C LEU A 219 -10.28 -1.00 15.76
N PHE A 220 -10.30 -0.30 14.61
CA PHE A 220 -11.28 0.75 14.35
C PHE A 220 -12.73 0.24 14.41
N PHE A 221 -12.96 -1.07 14.28
CA PHE A 221 -14.25 -1.72 14.57
C PHE A 221 -14.84 -1.28 15.92
N PHE A 222 -14.01 -1.17 16.98
CA PHE A 222 -14.51 -0.86 18.32
C PHE A 222 -15.04 0.58 18.45
N GLY A 223 -14.62 1.49 17.56
CA GLY A 223 -15.21 2.83 17.43
C GLY A 223 -16.39 2.85 16.46
N PHE A 224 -16.23 2.23 15.28
CA PHE A 224 -17.22 2.31 14.22
C PHE A 224 -18.46 1.42 14.43
N ALA A 225 -18.35 0.25 15.02
CA ALA A 225 -19.51 -0.64 15.22
C ALA A 225 -20.60 -0.02 16.12
N PRO A 226 -20.27 0.63 17.26
CA PRO A 226 -21.23 1.41 18.02
C PRO A 226 -21.87 2.55 17.22
N LEU A 227 -21.10 3.27 16.39
CA LEU A 227 -21.61 4.38 15.57
C LEU A 227 -22.54 3.88 14.44
N LEU A 228 -22.17 2.79 13.78
CA LEU A 228 -23.02 2.13 12.78
C LEU A 228 -24.33 1.66 13.42
N ARG A 229 -24.26 1.06 14.61
CA ARG A 229 -25.45 0.64 15.37
C ARG A 229 -26.31 1.83 15.79
N LEU A 230 -25.70 2.95 16.20
CA LEU A 230 -26.40 4.19 16.48
C LEU A 230 -27.20 4.65 15.26
N CYS A 231 -26.61 4.65 14.06
CA CYS A 231 -27.33 5.00 12.82
C CYS A 231 -28.49 4.05 12.51
N ILE A 232 -28.31 2.75 12.77
CA ILE A 232 -29.36 1.73 12.56
C ILE A 232 -30.56 1.98 13.47
N ASP A 233 -30.29 2.21 14.76
CA ASP A 233 -31.33 2.32 15.79
C ASP A 233 -31.84 3.75 16.01
N TYR A 234 -31.27 4.75 15.32
CA TYR A 234 -31.52 6.16 15.61
C TYR A 234 -33.00 6.51 15.57
N GLN A 235 -33.50 7.08 16.68
CA GLN A 235 -34.85 7.59 16.82
C GLN A 235 -34.82 9.11 16.98
N PRO A 236 -35.23 9.89 15.95
CA PRO A 236 -35.19 11.35 16.01
C PRO A 236 -35.96 11.95 17.20
N ALA A 237 -37.07 11.31 17.58
CA ALA A 237 -37.99 11.81 18.60
C ALA A 237 -37.40 11.90 20.02
N ILE A 238 -36.35 11.13 20.34
CA ILE A 238 -35.78 11.08 21.71
C ILE A 238 -34.47 11.86 21.85
N GLY A 239 -33.98 12.49 20.78
CA GLY A 239 -32.73 13.25 20.78
C GLY A 239 -31.45 12.40 20.84
N LEU A 240 -30.30 13.03 20.54
CA LEU A 240 -29.02 12.33 20.42
C LEU A 240 -28.54 11.70 21.74
N ALA A 241 -28.63 12.44 22.85
CA ALA A 241 -28.16 11.97 24.15
C ALA A 241 -28.88 10.69 24.62
N ALA A 242 -30.21 10.61 24.43
CA ALA A 242 -30.96 9.41 24.79
C ALA A 242 -30.64 8.23 23.86
N ASN A 243 -30.47 8.47 22.55
CA ASN A 243 -30.01 7.43 21.62
C ASN A 243 -28.63 6.88 22.03
N LEU A 244 -27.68 7.74 22.42
CA LEU A 244 -26.36 7.33 22.90
C LEU A 244 -26.47 6.51 24.19
N ARG A 245 -27.23 6.96 25.19
CA ARG A 245 -27.45 6.19 26.43
C ARG A 245 -28.04 4.80 26.17
N ARG A 246 -28.93 4.66 25.18
CA ARG A 246 -29.49 3.36 24.78
C ARG A 246 -28.48 2.40 24.16
N GLN A 247 -27.39 2.90 23.58
CA GLN A 247 -26.31 2.06 23.05
C GLN A 247 -25.42 1.48 24.16
N VAL A 248 -25.30 2.19 25.29
CA VAL A 248 -24.45 1.79 26.42
C VAL A 248 -25.19 0.78 27.30
N THR A 249 -25.18 -0.48 26.87
CA THR A 249 -25.69 -1.61 27.67
C THR A 249 -24.53 -2.41 28.25
N GLY A 250 -24.74 -3.09 29.38
CA GLY A 250 -23.70 -3.96 29.97
C GLY A 250 -23.18 -5.02 28.99
N ARG A 251 -24.05 -5.54 28.11
CA ARG A 251 -23.66 -6.49 27.05
C ARG A 251 -22.81 -5.83 25.95
N ALA A 252 -23.12 -4.58 25.59
CA ALA A 252 -22.33 -3.81 24.62
C ALA A 252 -20.93 -3.53 25.17
N VAL A 253 -20.85 -3.01 26.39
CA VAL A 253 -19.59 -2.73 27.09
C VAL A 253 -18.76 -4.01 27.25
N ALA A 254 -19.37 -5.10 27.72
CA ALA A 254 -18.68 -6.39 27.86
C ALA A 254 -18.18 -6.92 26.51
N GLY A 255 -18.97 -6.81 25.44
CA GLY A 255 -18.54 -7.23 24.12
C GLY A 255 -17.34 -6.43 23.60
N LEU A 256 -17.38 -5.11 23.71
CA LEU A 256 -16.25 -4.25 23.33
C LEU A 256 -15.01 -4.55 24.19
N ALA A 257 -15.17 -4.70 25.51
CA ALA A 257 -14.07 -4.99 26.43
C ALA A 257 -13.40 -6.34 26.13
N LEU A 258 -14.19 -7.40 25.91
CA LEU A 258 -13.67 -8.72 25.54
C LEU A 258 -12.95 -8.69 24.18
N GLY A 259 -13.50 -7.97 23.21
CA GLY A 259 -12.84 -7.80 21.91
C GLY A 259 -11.53 -7.02 22.00
N LEU A 260 -11.47 -5.95 22.80
CA LEU A 260 -10.26 -5.18 23.05
C LEU A 260 -9.21 -6.00 23.81
N ALA A 261 -9.64 -6.87 24.74
CA ALA A 261 -8.74 -7.80 25.41
C ALA A 261 -8.08 -8.78 24.43
N LEU A 262 -8.84 -9.30 23.45
CA LEU A 262 -8.27 -10.13 22.37
C LEU A 262 -7.32 -9.33 21.48
N PHE A 263 -7.71 -8.12 21.07
CA PHE A 263 -6.87 -7.21 20.28
C PHE A 263 -5.54 -6.91 20.98
N ALA A 264 -5.53 -6.79 22.31
CA ALA A 264 -4.32 -6.45 23.05
C ALA A 264 -3.26 -7.56 23.03
N LEU A 265 -3.62 -8.82 22.73
CA LEU A 265 -2.69 -9.94 22.81
C LEU A 265 -1.46 -9.78 21.90
N PRO A 266 -1.57 -9.53 20.58
CA PRO A 266 -0.38 -9.39 19.74
C PRO A 266 0.47 -8.14 20.06
N PRO A 267 -0.10 -6.94 20.31
CA PRO A 267 0.68 -5.78 20.71
C PRO A 267 1.42 -5.95 22.05
N LEU A 268 0.78 -6.58 23.05
CA LEU A 268 1.44 -6.85 24.33
C LEU A 268 2.57 -7.86 24.18
N PHE A 269 2.38 -8.90 23.37
CA PHE A 269 3.45 -9.84 23.03
C PHE A 269 4.62 -9.14 22.33
N ASN A 270 4.34 -8.26 21.36
CA ASN A 270 5.38 -7.51 20.66
C ASN A 270 6.13 -6.54 21.59
N LEU A 271 5.43 -5.86 22.51
CA LEU A 271 6.05 -5.00 23.52
C LEU A 271 6.98 -5.81 24.42
N TYR A 272 6.54 -6.99 24.85
CA TYR A 272 7.33 -7.88 25.69
C TYR A 272 8.60 -8.39 24.97
N GLN A 273 8.48 -8.80 23.71
CA GLN A 273 9.60 -9.40 22.97
C GLN A 273 10.53 -8.40 22.28
N TYR A 274 10.01 -7.28 21.81
CA TYR A 274 10.74 -6.37 20.92
C TYR A 274 10.78 -4.92 21.42
N GLY A 275 10.08 -4.60 22.51
CA GLY A 275 9.98 -3.23 23.02
C GLY A 275 9.14 -2.28 22.16
N VAL A 276 8.43 -2.80 21.14
CA VAL A 276 7.55 -2.02 20.26
C VAL A 276 6.21 -2.73 20.11
N PRO A 277 5.08 -2.01 19.89
CA PRO A 277 3.76 -2.64 19.80
C PRO A 277 3.53 -3.44 18.51
N ASN A 278 4.33 -3.23 17.48
CA ASN A 278 4.22 -3.96 16.22
C ASN A 278 5.57 -3.97 15.50
N ILE A 279 6.24 -5.13 15.46
CA ILE A 279 7.53 -5.30 14.79
C ILE A 279 7.42 -5.16 13.26
N ILE A 280 6.28 -5.54 12.66
CA ILE A 280 6.02 -5.35 11.23
C ILE A 280 6.03 -3.87 10.89
N VAL A 281 5.36 -3.02 11.68
CA VAL A 281 5.35 -1.58 11.42
C VAL A 281 6.77 -1.00 11.49
N LYS A 282 7.60 -1.49 12.42
CA LYS A 282 8.99 -1.04 12.55
C LYS A 282 9.88 -1.46 11.37
N LYS A 283 9.70 -2.65 10.81
CA LYS A 283 10.58 -3.22 9.77
C LYS A 283 10.04 -3.11 8.34
N PHE A 284 8.71 -3.17 8.18
CA PHE A 284 8.02 -3.36 6.90
C PHE A 284 6.94 -2.31 6.64
N SER A 285 7.00 -1.16 7.31
CA SER A 285 6.16 -0.03 6.99
C SER A 285 6.95 1.27 6.98
N ASN A 286 6.61 2.17 6.07
CA ASN A 286 7.13 3.52 6.01
C ASN A 286 6.01 4.48 5.59
N SER A 287 5.80 5.53 6.37
CA SER A 287 4.78 6.56 6.12
C SER A 287 4.98 7.31 4.80
N ASP A 288 6.19 7.37 4.26
CA ASP A 288 6.51 8.02 2.98
C ASP A 288 5.82 7.37 1.79
N PHE A 289 5.32 6.15 1.94
CA PHE A 289 4.54 5.47 0.91
C PHE A 289 3.06 5.90 0.90
N VAL A 290 2.55 6.49 1.99
CA VAL A 290 1.18 6.98 2.07
C VAL A 290 1.03 8.13 1.07
N SER A 291 0.40 7.83 -0.07
CA SER A 291 0.39 8.71 -1.24
C SER A 291 -0.90 8.57 -2.03
N THR A 292 -1.21 9.58 -2.84
CA THR A 292 -2.35 9.53 -3.76
C THR A 292 -2.22 8.38 -4.75
N THR A 293 -1.01 8.02 -5.19
CA THR A 293 -0.79 6.87 -6.08
C THR A 293 -1.24 5.56 -5.43
N ARG A 294 -0.82 5.27 -4.19
CA ARG A 294 -1.27 4.06 -3.49
C ARG A 294 -2.75 4.10 -3.14
N PHE A 295 -3.29 5.27 -2.81
CA PHE A 295 -4.72 5.44 -2.63
C PHE A 295 -5.50 5.07 -3.90
N VAL A 296 -5.11 5.62 -5.06
CA VAL A 296 -5.74 5.30 -6.35
C VAL A 296 -5.56 3.82 -6.69
N SER A 297 -4.36 3.27 -6.51
CA SER A 297 -4.08 1.84 -6.75
C SER A 297 -4.97 0.94 -5.89
N PHE A 298 -5.13 1.25 -4.60
CA PHE A 298 -6.00 0.49 -3.70
C PHE A 298 -7.44 0.36 -4.24
N PHE A 299 -8.00 1.43 -4.79
CA PHE A 299 -9.38 1.44 -5.28
C PHE A 299 -9.52 1.01 -6.73
N PHE A 300 -8.61 1.42 -7.61
CA PHE A 300 -8.82 1.43 -9.05
C PHE A 300 -7.74 0.67 -9.85
N ASP A 301 -6.76 0.04 -9.21
CA ASP A 301 -5.80 -0.77 -9.96
C ASP A 301 -6.50 -1.93 -10.66
N LEU A 302 -6.29 -2.05 -11.98
CA LEU A 302 -6.92 -3.09 -12.80
C LEU A 302 -6.37 -4.50 -12.51
N ASN A 303 -5.27 -4.62 -11.76
CA ASN A 303 -4.67 -5.88 -11.35
C ASN A 303 -5.18 -6.40 -10.01
N GLN A 304 -5.41 -5.51 -9.05
CA GLN A 304 -5.70 -5.89 -7.66
C GLN A 304 -6.53 -4.86 -6.87
N GLY A 305 -7.12 -3.87 -7.53
CA GLY A 305 -7.90 -2.82 -6.86
C GLY A 305 -9.27 -3.30 -6.37
N LEU A 306 -9.86 -2.53 -5.45
CA LEU A 306 -11.22 -2.76 -4.94
C LEU A 306 -12.26 -2.83 -6.06
N LEU A 307 -12.06 -2.08 -7.15
CA LEU A 307 -12.90 -2.07 -8.35
C LEU A 307 -13.05 -3.46 -8.98
N ILE A 308 -12.04 -4.33 -8.87
CA ILE A 308 -12.11 -5.69 -9.38
C ILE A 308 -12.82 -6.62 -8.38
N GLY A 309 -12.58 -6.44 -7.08
CA GLY A 309 -13.13 -7.33 -6.06
C GLY A 309 -14.60 -7.11 -5.73
N VAL A 310 -15.06 -5.86 -5.67
CA VAL A 310 -16.44 -5.52 -5.23
C VAL A 310 -17.21 -4.53 -6.12
N PRO A 311 -17.07 -4.54 -7.47
CA PRO A 311 -17.71 -3.55 -8.34
C PRO A 311 -19.23 -3.54 -8.22
N ALA A 312 -19.88 -4.71 -8.15
CA ALA A 312 -21.33 -4.77 -8.09
C ALA A 312 -21.87 -4.32 -6.73
N VAL A 313 -21.12 -4.56 -5.65
CA VAL A 313 -21.47 -4.08 -4.29
C VAL A 313 -21.39 -2.56 -4.27
N ALA A 314 -20.32 -1.97 -4.81
CA ALA A 314 -20.18 -0.52 -4.93
C ALA A 314 -21.32 0.09 -5.75
N ALA A 315 -21.63 -0.47 -6.93
CA ALA A 315 -22.72 -0.01 -7.77
C ALA A 315 -24.09 -0.11 -7.08
N ALA A 316 -24.36 -1.21 -6.38
CA ALA A 316 -25.61 -1.39 -5.63
C ALA A 316 -25.74 -0.36 -4.50
N LEU A 317 -24.66 -0.06 -3.79
CA LEU A 317 -24.65 0.97 -2.73
C LEU A 317 -24.85 2.37 -3.31
N LEU A 318 -24.19 2.71 -4.42
CA LEU A 318 -24.42 3.99 -5.11
C LEU A 318 -25.88 4.13 -5.56
N TRP A 319 -26.47 3.08 -6.14
CA TRP A 319 -27.89 3.07 -6.49
C TRP A 319 -28.80 3.34 -5.29
N THR A 320 -28.46 2.80 -4.11
CA THR A 320 -29.25 3.05 -2.88
C THR A 320 -29.16 4.50 -2.39
N VAL A 321 -28.05 5.20 -2.66
CA VAL A 321 -27.87 6.62 -2.35
C VAL A 321 -28.68 7.50 -3.28
N PHE A 322 -28.81 7.15 -4.56
CA PHE A 322 -29.54 7.94 -5.56
C PHE A 322 -31.04 7.62 -5.65
N GLY A 323 -31.49 6.47 -5.13
CA GLY A 323 -32.91 6.10 -5.08
C GLY A 323 -33.62 6.63 -3.82
N LYS A 324 -34.95 6.84 -3.88
CA LYS A 324 -35.84 7.46 -2.84
C LYS A 324 -35.85 6.88 -1.41
N ARG A 325 -34.86 6.08 -0.98
CA ARG A 325 -34.73 5.43 0.34
C ARG A 325 -33.70 6.16 1.21
N HIS A 326 -33.92 7.44 1.50
CA HIS A 326 -32.79 8.35 1.74
C HIS A 326 -32.35 8.62 3.18
N ALA A 327 -33.22 8.71 4.20
CA ALA A 327 -32.79 9.38 5.43
C ALA A 327 -31.74 8.61 6.27
N ARG A 328 -31.81 7.27 6.35
CA ARG A 328 -30.94 6.46 7.24
C ARG A 328 -29.80 5.74 6.52
N THR A 329 -29.92 5.55 5.21
CA THR A 329 -28.93 4.81 4.41
C THR A 329 -27.66 5.61 4.18
N VAL A 330 -27.79 6.91 3.91
CA VAL A 330 -26.66 7.82 3.66
C VAL A 330 -25.70 7.89 4.85
N PRO A 331 -26.14 8.18 6.09
CA PRO A 331 -25.20 8.25 7.22
C PRO A 331 -24.56 6.88 7.52
N LEU A 332 -25.29 5.78 7.32
CA LEU A 332 -24.75 4.44 7.49
C LEU A 332 -23.65 4.13 6.47
N LEU A 333 -23.88 4.45 5.19
CA LEU A 333 -22.89 4.28 4.14
C LEU A 333 -21.69 5.22 4.34
N ALA A 334 -21.92 6.47 4.71
CA ALA A 334 -20.84 7.42 5.01
C ALA A 334 -19.95 6.92 6.14
N LEU A 335 -20.52 6.41 7.23
CA LEU A 335 -19.74 5.78 8.30
C LEU A 335 -19.01 4.52 7.85
N ALA A 336 -19.62 3.69 7.00
CA ALA A 336 -18.95 2.51 6.46
C ALA A 336 -17.78 2.87 5.53
N MET A 337 -17.92 3.93 4.73
CA MET A 337 -16.84 4.50 3.92
C MET A 337 -15.73 5.07 4.80
N LEU A 338 -16.06 5.82 5.85
CA LEU A 338 -15.08 6.33 6.83
C LEU A 338 -14.37 5.19 7.56
N PHE A 339 -15.10 4.12 7.90
CA PHE A 339 -14.51 2.94 8.51
C PHE A 339 -13.54 2.27 7.54
N MET A 340 -13.94 2.02 6.30
CA MET A 340 -13.04 1.51 5.26
C MET A 340 -11.81 2.41 5.09
N LEU A 341 -11.96 3.74 5.04
CA LEU A 341 -10.83 4.65 4.92
C LEU A 341 -9.87 4.57 6.12
N ALA A 342 -10.40 4.43 7.35
CA ALA A 342 -9.59 4.22 8.55
C ALA A 342 -8.79 2.90 8.48
N LEU A 343 -9.32 1.89 7.76
CA LEU A 343 -8.65 0.64 7.47
C LEU A 343 -7.59 0.76 6.35
N VAL A 344 -7.89 1.54 5.30
CA VAL A 344 -7.01 1.73 4.12
C VAL A 344 -5.76 2.54 4.47
N VAL A 345 -5.91 3.65 5.20
CA VAL A 345 -4.82 4.63 5.36
C VAL A 345 -3.54 4.01 5.95
N PRO A 346 -3.60 3.24 7.05
CA PRO A 346 -2.40 2.60 7.57
C PRO A 346 -1.85 1.50 6.65
N ALA A 347 -2.73 0.80 5.90
CA ALA A 347 -2.30 -0.23 4.96
C ALA A 347 -1.46 0.35 3.82
N MET A 348 -1.63 1.63 3.44
CA MET A 348 -0.80 2.29 2.42
C MET A 348 0.69 2.42 2.78
N ALA A 349 1.05 2.25 4.05
CA ALA A 349 2.43 2.38 4.51
C ALA A 349 3.29 1.11 4.30
N VAL A 350 2.70 -0.03 3.93
CA VAL A 350 3.41 -1.32 3.82
C VAL A 350 4.49 -1.32 2.75
N LEU A 351 5.66 -1.91 2.97
CA LEU A 351 6.73 -1.86 1.95
C LEU A 351 6.39 -2.65 0.69
N ASN A 352 5.78 -3.83 0.82
CA ASN A 352 5.34 -4.67 -0.29
C ASN A 352 3.86 -4.38 -0.65
N TRP A 353 3.66 -3.75 -1.81
CA TRP A 353 2.35 -3.44 -2.39
C TRP A 353 1.83 -4.55 -3.30
N ASN A 354 2.68 -5.30 -4.01
CA ASN A 354 2.26 -6.45 -4.84
C ASN A 354 2.27 -7.76 -4.02
N SER A 355 1.51 -7.74 -2.92
CA SER A 355 1.57 -8.72 -1.83
C SER A 355 1.01 -10.13 -2.10
N GLY A 356 1.39 -10.78 -3.21
CA GLY A 356 0.93 -12.13 -3.56
C GLY A 356 -0.53 -12.21 -4.00
N ALA A 357 -1.23 -11.07 -4.07
CA ALA A 357 -2.68 -11.03 -4.25
C ALA A 357 -3.09 -10.97 -5.74
N VAL A 358 -4.18 -11.68 -6.04
CA VAL A 358 -4.79 -11.72 -7.37
C VAL A 358 -6.19 -11.12 -7.30
N GLY A 359 -6.57 -10.30 -8.27
CA GLY A 359 -7.93 -9.74 -8.39
C GLY A 359 -8.24 -8.63 -7.40
N ILE A 360 -8.12 -8.90 -6.11
CA ILE A 360 -8.31 -7.93 -5.04
C ILE A 360 -7.18 -8.07 -4.03
N MET A 361 -6.49 -6.97 -3.76
CA MET A 361 -5.40 -6.89 -2.79
C MET A 361 -5.87 -7.33 -1.41
N ARG A 362 -4.99 -8.00 -0.65
CA ARG A 362 -5.31 -8.56 0.67
C ARG A 362 -5.96 -7.55 1.61
N TYR A 363 -5.44 -6.32 1.62
CA TYR A 363 -5.96 -5.24 2.46
C TYR A 363 -7.31 -4.70 1.97
N ALA A 364 -7.51 -4.64 0.65
CA ALA A 364 -8.78 -4.23 0.06
C ALA A 364 -9.89 -5.23 0.39
N PHE A 365 -9.58 -6.53 0.46
CA PHE A 365 -10.58 -7.55 0.74
C PHE A 365 -11.24 -7.36 2.11
N TRP A 366 -10.48 -7.33 3.20
CA TRP A 366 -11.07 -7.14 4.53
C TRP A 366 -11.55 -5.69 4.76
N ALA A 367 -10.92 -4.69 4.14
CA ALA A 367 -11.38 -3.29 4.23
C ALA A 367 -12.73 -3.05 3.53
N ALA A 368 -13.13 -3.90 2.59
CA ALA A 368 -14.43 -3.83 1.91
C ALA A 368 -15.61 -4.30 2.79
N MET A 369 -15.34 -5.04 3.86
CA MET A 369 -16.38 -5.69 4.67
C MET A 369 -17.41 -4.73 5.30
N PRO A 370 -17.05 -3.50 5.74
CA PRO A 370 -18.04 -2.48 6.14
C PRO A 370 -19.05 -2.15 5.04
N LEU A 371 -18.61 -2.06 3.77
CA LEU A 371 -19.51 -1.78 2.65
C LEU A 371 -20.44 -2.95 2.36
N LEU A 372 -19.88 -4.17 2.35
CA LEU A 372 -20.67 -5.39 2.20
C LEU A 372 -21.69 -5.53 3.33
N PHE A 373 -21.32 -5.20 4.57
CA PHE A 373 -22.25 -5.16 5.70
C PHE A 373 -23.42 -4.22 5.45
N VAL A 374 -23.18 -2.99 4.98
CA VAL A 374 -24.26 -2.03 4.68
C VAL A 374 -25.21 -2.57 3.63
N LEU A 375 -24.69 -3.18 2.55
CA LEU A 375 -25.53 -3.79 1.52
C LEU A 375 -26.39 -4.93 2.08
N LEU A 376 -25.78 -5.84 2.85
CA LEU A 376 -26.48 -6.98 3.45
C LEU A 376 -27.50 -6.53 4.51
N TRP A 377 -27.18 -5.52 5.30
CA TRP A 377 -28.08 -4.91 6.27
C TRP A 377 -29.33 -4.34 5.57
N GLN A 378 -29.15 -3.56 4.51
CA GLN A 378 -30.25 -3.05 3.70
C GLN A 378 -31.08 -4.19 3.09
N ALA A 379 -30.42 -5.20 2.53
CA ALA A 379 -31.10 -6.37 1.97
C ALA A 379 -31.93 -7.13 3.01
N ALA A 380 -31.51 -7.12 4.28
CA ALA A 380 -32.26 -7.74 5.38
C ALA A 380 -33.55 -6.98 5.71
N GLN A 381 -33.58 -5.66 5.52
CA GLN A 381 -34.78 -4.83 5.72
C GLN A 381 -35.81 -4.96 4.58
N LEU A 382 -35.44 -5.57 3.46
CA LEU A 382 -36.36 -5.73 2.34
C LEU A 382 -37.32 -6.91 2.58
N PRO A 383 -38.64 -6.71 2.45
CA PRO A 383 -39.60 -7.80 2.59
C PRO A 383 -39.40 -8.85 1.48
N ARG A 384 -39.05 -8.40 0.27
CA ARG A 384 -38.72 -9.25 -0.89
C ARG A 384 -37.50 -8.69 -1.62
N TRP A 385 -36.67 -9.58 -2.13
CA TRP A 385 -35.50 -9.21 -2.91
C TRP A 385 -35.87 -9.00 -4.38
N PRO A 386 -35.43 -7.90 -5.01
CA PRO A 386 -35.62 -7.68 -6.44
C PRO A 386 -34.76 -8.69 -7.22
N ARG A 387 -35.38 -9.78 -7.71
CA ARG A 387 -34.67 -10.92 -8.32
C ARG A 387 -33.69 -10.50 -9.40
N MET A 388 -34.11 -9.63 -10.33
CA MET A 388 -33.24 -9.16 -11.43
C MET A 388 -32.02 -8.41 -10.92
N ALA A 389 -32.17 -7.50 -9.95
CA ALA A 389 -31.04 -6.76 -9.40
C ALA A 389 -30.09 -7.67 -8.61
N VAL A 390 -30.64 -8.62 -7.84
CA VAL A 390 -29.81 -9.63 -7.15
C VAL A 390 -29.06 -10.48 -8.17
N THR A 391 -29.72 -11.04 -9.17
CA THR A 391 -29.06 -11.82 -10.23
C THR A 391 -27.98 -11.01 -10.94
N GLY A 392 -28.25 -9.73 -11.25
CA GLY A 392 -27.26 -8.83 -11.84
C GLY A 392 -26.02 -8.63 -10.95
N ILE A 393 -26.22 -8.40 -9.65
CA ILE A 393 -25.11 -8.27 -8.68
C ILE A 393 -24.25 -9.55 -8.68
N PHE A 394 -24.88 -10.72 -8.58
CA PHE A 394 -24.16 -12.00 -8.57
C PHE A 394 -23.45 -12.27 -9.89
N ALA A 395 -24.08 -11.97 -11.03
CA ALA A 395 -23.50 -12.18 -12.34
C ALA A 395 -22.25 -11.31 -12.54
N VAL A 396 -22.33 -10.01 -12.20
CA VAL A 396 -21.17 -9.10 -12.30
C VAL A 396 -20.05 -9.55 -11.37
N GLN A 397 -20.34 -9.87 -10.10
CA GLN A 397 -19.29 -10.36 -9.19
C GLN A 397 -18.67 -11.68 -9.66
N LEU A 398 -19.48 -12.59 -10.20
CA LEU A 398 -18.97 -13.85 -10.74
C LEU A 398 -18.03 -13.61 -11.92
N VAL A 399 -18.39 -12.73 -12.85
CA VAL A 399 -17.51 -12.35 -13.97
C VAL A 399 -16.20 -11.76 -13.46
N CYS A 400 -16.24 -10.88 -12.46
CA CYS A 400 -15.04 -10.29 -11.88
C CYS A 400 -14.14 -11.31 -11.17
N MET A 401 -14.72 -12.31 -10.48
CA MET A 401 -13.93 -13.37 -9.85
C MET A 401 -13.37 -14.37 -10.86
N VAL A 402 -14.12 -14.71 -11.91
CA VAL A 402 -13.60 -15.52 -13.03
C VAL A 402 -12.44 -14.78 -13.71
N HIS A 403 -12.58 -13.47 -13.90
CA HIS A 403 -11.50 -12.62 -14.39
C HIS A 403 -10.28 -12.67 -13.45
N ALA A 404 -10.46 -12.47 -12.14
CA ALA A 404 -9.39 -12.56 -11.16
C ALA A 404 -8.66 -13.92 -11.23
N LEU A 405 -9.38 -15.03 -11.34
CA LEU A 405 -8.79 -16.37 -11.40
C LEU A 405 -8.03 -16.67 -12.71
N SER A 406 -8.06 -15.78 -13.71
CA SER A 406 -7.45 -16.02 -15.03
C SER A 406 -5.97 -15.63 -15.13
N TYR A 407 -5.39 -15.07 -14.07
CA TYR A 407 -3.98 -14.62 -14.04
C TYR A 407 -3.36 -14.85 -12.66
N THR A 408 -2.03 -14.78 -12.59
CA THR A 408 -1.26 -14.86 -11.35
C THR A 408 -0.87 -13.46 -10.84
N TYR A 409 -0.43 -13.35 -9.59
CA TYR A 409 -0.15 -12.05 -8.97
C TYR A 409 1.08 -11.34 -9.57
N VAL A 410 1.95 -12.08 -10.26
CA VAL A 410 3.10 -11.54 -11.01
C VAL A 410 2.78 -11.24 -12.48
N GLN A 411 1.52 -11.40 -12.90
CA GLN A 411 1.09 -11.13 -14.28
C GLN A 411 0.16 -9.93 -14.31
N PHE A 412 0.24 -9.11 -15.37
CA PHE A 412 -0.80 -8.13 -15.63
C PHE A 412 -2.14 -8.83 -15.89
N SER A 413 -3.21 -8.32 -15.30
CA SER A 413 -4.56 -8.80 -15.61
C SER A 413 -4.91 -8.55 -17.08
N PRO A 414 -5.83 -9.33 -17.68
CA PRO A 414 -6.30 -9.03 -19.04
C PRO A 414 -6.81 -7.59 -19.23
N LEU A 415 -7.39 -6.97 -18.20
CA LEU A 415 -7.83 -5.58 -18.24
C LEU A 415 -6.65 -4.60 -18.17
N ALA A 416 -5.65 -4.87 -17.33
CA ALA A 416 -4.43 -4.08 -17.27
C ALA A 416 -3.66 -4.14 -18.59
N LEU A 417 -3.55 -5.33 -19.21
CA LEU A 417 -2.94 -5.51 -20.53
C LEU A 417 -3.70 -4.73 -21.62
N ALA A 418 -5.03 -4.77 -21.61
CA ALA A 418 -5.84 -3.99 -22.53
C ALA A 418 -5.59 -2.48 -22.36
N ALA A 419 -5.55 -2.00 -21.11
CA ALA A 419 -5.26 -0.60 -20.81
C ALA A 419 -3.85 -0.19 -21.25
N LEU A 420 -2.82 -1.01 -20.99
CA LEU A 420 -1.45 -0.76 -21.45
C LEU A 420 -1.33 -0.71 -22.98
N ARG A 421 -2.12 -1.50 -23.71
CA ARG A 421 -2.09 -1.52 -25.19
C ARG A 421 -2.84 -0.37 -25.82
N TRP A 422 -4.03 -0.05 -25.32
CA TRP A 422 -4.94 0.88 -26.00
C TRP A 422 -4.96 2.28 -25.39
N LEU A 423 -4.65 2.39 -24.09
CA LEU A 423 -4.68 3.64 -23.34
C LEU A 423 -3.45 3.78 -22.43
N PRO A 424 -2.21 3.58 -22.94
CA PRO A 424 -1.00 3.61 -22.11
C PRO A 424 -0.90 4.91 -21.30
N GLY A 425 -1.18 6.07 -21.92
CA GLY A 425 -1.15 7.37 -21.25
C GLY A 425 -2.24 7.62 -20.20
N GLN A 426 -3.16 6.68 -19.95
CA GLN A 426 -4.20 6.79 -18.93
C GLN A 426 -4.07 5.73 -17.83
N TYR A 427 -3.15 4.77 -17.99
CA TYR A 427 -2.96 3.69 -17.04
C TYR A 427 -1.51 3.65 -16.54
N HIS A 428 -1.33 4.20 -15.34
CA HIS A 428 -0.07 4.24 -14.62
C HIS A 428 -0.26 3.49 -13.30
N PRO A 429 -0.11 2.15 -13.30
CA PRO A 429 -0.22 1.37 -12.07
C PRO A 429 0.82 1.83 -11.04
N GLU A 430 0.66 1.37 -9.81
CA GLU A 430 1.67 1.62 -8.79
C GLU A 430 3.04 1.06 -9.26
N PRO A 431 4.17 1.79 -9.08
CA PRO A 431 5.48 1.42 -9.60
C PRO A 431 5.92 -0.03 -9.34
N GLU A 432 5.72 -0.53 -8.13
CA GLU A 432 6.06 -1.90 -7.74
C GLU A 432 5.22 -2.91 -8.53
N ILE A 433 3.91 -2.67 -8.63
CA ILE A 433 3.00 -3.49 -9.46
C ILE A 433 3.48 -3.52 -10.92
N PHE A 434 3.87 -2.37 -11.48
CA PHE A 434 4.36 -2.32 -12.86
C PHE A 434 5.68 -3.05 -13.03
N ALA A 435 6.64 -2.80 -12.15
CA ALA A 435 7.97 -3.38 -12.18
C ALA A 435 7.91 -4.91 -12.12
N GLU A 436 7.20 -5.45 -11.13
CA GLU A 436 7.07 -6.90 -10.92
C GLU A 436 6.23 -7.60 -11.99
N ARG A 437 5.16 -6.96 -12.49
CA ARG A 437 4.29 -7.59 -13.50
C ARG A 437 4.82 -7.47 -14.93
N SER A 438 5.59 -6.43 -15.23
CA SER A 438 6.44 -6.43 -16.43
C SER A 438 7.58 -7.45 -16.27
N ALA A 439 8.04 -7.58 -15.02
CA ALA A 439 8.94 -8.55 -14.41
C ALA A 439 8.63 -10.05 -14.64
N ASN A 440 7.34 -10.37 -14.60
CA ASN A 440 6.83 -11.70 -14.27
C ASN A 440 7.60 -12.35 -13.09
N ASN A 441 7.94 -11.55 -12.09
CA ASN A 441 8.68 -11.92 -10.88
C ASN A 441 8.14 -11.15 -9.67
N ASP A 442 8.43 -11.67 -8.48
CA ASP A 442 8.08 -11.06 -7.19
C ASP A 442 9.40 -10.64 -6.54
N ASP A 443 9.80 -9.40 -6.83
CA ASP A 443 11.07 -8.81 -6.41
C ASP A 443 10.85 -7.35 -6.02
N TYR A 444 11.53 -6.89 -4.96
CA TYR A 444 11.48 -5.48 -4.58
C TYR A 444 11.93 -4.57 -5.73
N ILE A 445 11.15 -3.53 -5.99
CA ILE A 445 11.50 -2.52 -6.98
C ILE A 445 12.83 -1.83 -6.65
N ASN A 446 13.73 -1.76 -7.63
CA ASN A 446 15.08 -1.19 -7.47
C ASN A 446 15.19 0.16 -8.22
N PRO A 447 15.45 1.27 -7.52
CA PRO A 447 15.64 2.59 -8.13
C PRO A 447 16.73 2.66 -9.20
N ALA A 448 17.69 1.73 -9.20
CA ALA A 448 18.77 1.66 -10.17
C ALA A 448 18.37 1.02 -11.51
N HIS A 449 17.18 0.42 -11.61
CA HIS A 449 16.70 -0.27 -12.79
C HIS A 449 15.72 0.58 -13.60
N VAL A 450 15.69 0.33 -14.91
CA VAL A 450 14.66 0.83 -15.83
C VAL A 450 13.75 -0.33 -16.16
N TYR A 451 12.46 -0.17 -15.88
CA TYR A 451 11.42 -1.15 -16.18
C TYR A 451 10.66 -0.73 -17.41
N HIS A 452 10.22 -1.68 -18.23
CA HIS A 452 9.47 -1.37 -19.44
C HIS A 452 8.53 -2.50 -19.84
N TRP A 453 7.50 -2.15 -20.62
CA TRP A 453 6.54 -3.10 -21.15
C TRP A 453 6.12 -2.74 -22.59
N PRO A 454 5.94 -3.73 -23.49
CA PRO A 454 6.34 -5.14 -23.34
C PRO A 454 7.86 -5.31 -23.24
N ARG A 455 8.32 -6.42 -22.66
CA ARG A 455 9.76 -6.76 -22.56
C ARG A 455 10.41 -7.05 -23.91
N GLU A 456 9.63 -7.60 -24.83
CA GLU A 456 10.06 -7.93 -26.18
C GLU A 456 9.34 -7.03 -27.18
N GLY A 457 10.04 -6.64 -28.24
CA GLY A 457 9.54 -5.70 -29.24
C GLY A 457 9.71 -4.24 -28.82
N GLN A 458 8.87 -3.35 -29.35
CA GLN A 458 8.90 -1.94 -28.99
C GLN A 458 8.16 -1.70 -27.67
N PRO A 459 8.84 -1.16 -26.64
CA PRO A 459 8.18 -0.81 -25.41
C PRO A 459 7.21 0.37 -25.61
N VAL A 460 6.04 0.27 -25.01
CA VAL A 460 5.00 1.30 -25.03
C VAL A 460 4.90 2.06 -23.71
N LYS A 461 5.59 1.58 -22.67
CA LYS A 461 5.64 2.22 -21.36
C LYS A 461 6.95 1.90 -20.66
N TRP A 462 7.54 2.93 -20.05
CA TRP A 462 8.78 2.86 -19.28
C TRP A 462 8.54 3.39 -17.87
N LEU A 463 9.28 2.86 -16.90
CA LEU A 463 9.28 3.30 -15.52
C LEU A 463 10.73 3.40 -15.03
N TYR A 464 11.08 4.52 -14.41
CA TYR A 464 12.41 4.78 -13.85
C TYR A 464 12.34 5.69 -12.62
N ASN A 465 13.41 5.73 -11.82
CA ASN A 465 13.49 6.59 -10.64
C ASN A 465 14.48 7.73 -10.84
N THR A 466 14.00 8.97 -10.82
CA THR A 466 14.80 10.19 -11.02
C THR A 466 15.81 10.45 -9.89
N GLY A 467 15.64 9.82 -8.73
CA GLY A 467 16.58 9.90 -7.61
C GLY A 467 17.87 9.11 -7.82
N HIS A 468 17.94 8.23 -8.83
CA HIS A 468 19.16 7.47 -9.13
C HIS A 468 20.07 8.23 -10.12
N PRO A 469 21.32 8.56 -9.75
CA PRO A 469 22.26 9.22 -10.66
C PRO A 469 22.49 8.40 -11.95
N GLY A 470 22.53 9.07 -13.10
CA GLY A 470 22.78 8.43 -14.40
C GLY A 470 21.61 7.59 -14.95
N ILE A 471 20.42 7.61 -14.32
CA ILE A 471 19.27 6.83 -14.80
C ILE A 471 18.81 7.24 -16.21
N GLU A 472 18.93 8.53 -16.57
CA GLU A 472 18.59 8.99 -17.92
C GLU A 472 19.57 8.46 -18.98
N GLN A 473 20.84 8.26 -18.62
CA GLN A 473 21.82 7.63 -19.51
C GLN A 473 21.53 6.13 -19.66
N LYS A 474 20.97 5.47 -18.64
CA LYS A 474 20.45 4.09 -18.78
C LYS A 474 19.23 4.02 -19.71
N LEU A 475 18.42 5.07 -19.78
CA LEU A 475 17.28 5.17 -20.70
C LEU A 475 17.71 5.48 -22.14
N CYS A 476 18.60 6.46 -22.32
CA CYS A 476 18.90 7.07 -23.61
C CYS A 476 20.29 6.73 -24.18
N GLY A 477 21.13 6.06 -23.41
CA GLY A 477 22.54 5.82 -23.75
C GLY A 477 23.47 6.90 -23.22
N THR A 478 24.77 6.60 -23.23
CA THR A 478 25.83 7.49 -22.73
C THR A 478 25.84 8.83 -23.47
N GLY A 479 25.90 9.93 -22.71
CA GLY A 479 25.91 11.28 -23.26
C GLY A 479 24.56 11.73 -23.84
N GLN A 480 23.48 10.99 -23.57
CA GLN A 480 22.12 11.38 -23.94
C GLN A 480 21.24 11.52 -22.70
N ALA A 481 20.28 12.44 -22.80
CA ALA A 481 19.27 12.70 -21.80
C ALA A 481 17.88 12.57 -22.42
N LEU A 482 16.88 12.38 -21.55
CA LEU A 482 15.50 12.27 -21.99
C LEU A 482 15.06 13.63 -22.59
N ALA A 483 14.51 13.62 -23.80
CA ALA A 483 14.03 14.84 -24.43
C ALA A 483 12.78 15.38 -23.70
N PRO A 484 12.58 16.70 -23.57
CA PRO A 484 11.40 17.27 -22.91
C PRO A 484 10.06 16.94 -23.59
N ALA A 485 10.09 16.50 -24.85
CA ALA A 485 8.90 16.15 -25.63
C ALA A 485 8.30 14.78 -25.27
N ASN A 486 8.95 13.99 -24.41
CA ASN A 486 8.38 12.72 -23.96
C ASN A 486 7.11 12.95 -23.13
N ALA A 487 6.12 12.09 -23.32
CA ALA A 487 4.93 12.06 -22.47
C ALA A 487 5.29 11.43 -21.12
N VAL A 488 5.54 12.29 -20.13
CA VAL A 488 6.02 11.91 -18.81
C VAL A 488 4.92 12.06 -17.78
N THR A 489 4.75 11.05 -16.92
CA THR A 489 3.85 11.12 -15.76
C THR A 489 4.64 10.85 -14.48
N ASP A 490 4.69 11.85 -13.60
CA ASP A 490 5.27 11.72 -12.28
C ASP A 490 4.37 10.90 -11.35
N THR A 491 5.00 10.08 -10.50
CA THR A 491 4.32 9.41 -9.39
C THR A 491 5.03 9.77 -8.08
N TYR A 492 5.04 8.91 -7.08
CA TYR A 492 5.61 9.19 -5.76
C TYR A 492 7.09 8.79 -5.67
N ARG A 493 7.84 9.45 -4.78
CA ARG A 493 9.25 9.12 -4.44
C ARG A 493 10.19 9.05 -5.65
N GLY A 494 10.03 9.98 -6.59
CA GLY A 494 10.92 10.12 -7.75
C GLY A 494 10.69 9.10 -8.86
N TRP A 495 9.74 8.17 -8.69
CA TRP A 495 9.33 7.28 -9.77
C TRP A 495 8.58 8.05 -10.85
N ARG A 496 8.78 7.65 -12.11
CA ARG A 496 8.27 8.36 -13.27
C ARG A 496 8.01 7.42 -14.44
N TYR A 497 6.86 7.59 -15.08
CA TYR A 497 6.51 6.89 -16.30
C TYR A 497 6.87 7.70 -17.55
N VAL A 498 7.25 7.00 -18.62
CA VAL A 498 7.28 7.53 -19.99
C VAL A 498 6.35 6.70 -20.87
N ASP A 499 5.44 7.36 -21.57
CA ASP A 499 4.49 6.72 -22.47
C ASP A 499 5.01 6.76 -23.92
N GLY A 500 5.06 5.60 -24.56
CA GLY A 500 5.52 5.43 -25.94
C GLY A 500 7.04 5.23 -26.10
N ALA A 501 7.53 5.48 -27.31
CA ALA A 501 8.94 5.38 -27.65
C ALA A 501 9.74 6.52 -27.01
N LEU A 502 10.93 6.21 -26.48
CA LEU A 502 11.81 7.21 -25.88
C LEU A 502 12.34 8.17 -26.94
N LEU A 503 12.11 9.46 -26.72
CA LEU A 503 12.77 10.53 -27.46
C LEU A 503 14.01 10.95 -26.67
N CYS A 504 15.19 10.72 -27.22
CA CYS A 504 16.45 11.06 -26.58
C CYS A 504 17.12 12.22 -27.32
N ARG A 505 17.87 13.04 -26.58
CA ARG A 505 18.70 14.10 -27.14
C ARG A 505 20.09 14.02 -26.55
N GLN A 506 21.09 14.53 -27.26
CA GLN A 506 22.42 14.72 -26.70
C GLN A 506 22.32 15.53 -25.40
N GLU A 507 22.91 15.01 -24.34
CA GLU A 507 22.95 15.61 -23.03
C GLU A 507 23.73 16.93 -23.14
N GLY A 508 23.08 18.05 -22.85
CA GLY A 508 23.66 19.38 -23.09
C GLY A 508 23.50 19.92 -24.51
N ALA A 509 22.69 19.30 -25.40
CA ALA A 509 22.32 19.91 -26.66
C ALA A 509 21.62 21.26 -26.42
N GLY A 510 22.32 22.35 -26.76
CA GLY A 510 21.87 23.71 -26.48
C GLY A 510 21.97 24.12 -25.01
N VAL A 511 22.76 23.45 -24.17
CA VAL A 511 23.07 23.94 -22.83
C VAL A 511 24.54 24.33 -22.79
N ILE A 512 24.81 25.61 -22.54
CA ILE A 512 26.17 26.10 -22.36
C ILE A 512 26.54 25.84 -20.91
N ARG A 513 27.51 24.96 -20.68
CA ARG A 513 28.07 24.68 -19.36
C ARG A 513 29.43 25.35 -19.25
N LEU A 514 29.56 26.23 -18.27
CA LEU A 514 30.80 26.94 -17.96
C LEU A 514 31.23 26.50 -16.56
N THR A 515 32.40 25.88 -16.49
CA THR A 515 32.99 25.28 -15.29
C THR A 515 34.42 25.79 -15.12
N LEU A 516 35.20 25.21 -14.19
CA LEU A 516 36.55 25.68 -13.86
C LEU A 516 37.47 25.93 -15.07
N PRO A 517 37.57 25.06 -16.11
CA PRO A 517 38.38 25.37 -17.28
C PRO A 517 37.95 26.66 -17.99
N GLN A 518 36.65 26.90 -18.11
CA GLN A 518 36.13 28.13 -18.71
C GLN A 518 36.43 29.35 -17.83
N PHE A 519 36.36 29.22 -16.50
CA PHE A 519 36.74 30.28 -15.57
C PHE A 519 38.24 30.62 -15.66
N GLN A 520 39.10 29.61 -15.80
CA GLN A 520 40.55 29.76 -15.92
C GLN A 520 40.97 30.44 -17.22
N TYR A 521 40.37 30.03 -18.34
CA TYR A 521 40.75 30.54 -19.66
C TYR A 521 39.86 31.69 -20.15
N SER A 522 38.91 32.14 -19.32
CA SER A 522 37.91 33.16 -19.68
C SER A 522 37.17 32.85 -20.98
N GLN A 523 36.83 31.57 -21.20
CA GLN A 523 36.18 31.10 -22.43
C GLN A 523 34.66 31.06 -22.25
N GLY A 524 33.94 32.00 -22.87
CA GLY A 524 32.48 32.10 -22.77
C GLY A 524 31.97 32.69 -21.45
N VAL A 525 32.84 32.90 -20.47
CA VAL A 525 32.57 33.62 -19.22
C VAL A 525 33.78 34.45 -18.84
N GLN A 526 33.54 35.69 -18.43
CA GLN A 526 34.55 36.59 -17.89
C GLN A 526 34.16 36.95 -16.45
N LEU A 527 34.96 36.50 -15.49
CA LEU A 527 34.84 36.91 -14.10
C LEU A 527 35.36 38.35 -13.99
N ALA A 528 34.47 39.32 -13.76
CA ALA A 528 34.81 40.73 -13.80
C ALA A 528 35.33 41.22 -12.43
N GLN A 529 34.43 41.66 -11.55
CA GLN A 529 34.79 42.18 -10.23
C GLN A 529 34.29 41.25 -9.12
N GLY A 530 34.99 41.24 -7.99
CA GLY A 530 34.53 40.56 -6.79
C GLY A 530 34.65 39.03 -6.86
N TRP A 531 35.58 38.51 -7.65
CA TRP A 531 35.92 37.08 -7.71
C TRP A 531 37.37 36.88 -7.29
N SER A 532 37.66 35.75 -6.64
CA SER A 532 39.02 35.28 -6.41
C SER A 532 39.63 34.73 -7.72
N GLY A 533 40.88 34.29 -7.65
CA GLY A 533 41.41 33.39 -8.68
C GLY A 533 40.62 32.06 -8.72
N PRO A 534 40.51 31.39 -9.87
CA PRO A 534 39.96 30.04 -9.95
C PRO A 534 40.81 29.07 -9.13
N GLU A 535 40.15 28.22 -8.34
CA GLU A 535 40.78 27.26 -7.43
C GLU A 535 40.41 25.83 -7.87
N ALA A 536 41.42 24.95 -7.90
CA ALA A 536 41.26 23.54 -8.26
C ALA A 536 41.51 22.67 -7.02
N GLY A 537 40.51 21.89 -6.62
CA GLY A 537 40.53 21.03 -5.44
C GLY A 537 40.86 19.58 -5.75
N GLY A 538 41.60 19.31 -6.84
CA GLY A 538 41.90 17.93 -7.27
C GLY A 538 40.67 17.16 -7.77
N GLY A 539 39.64 17.86 -8.25
CA GLY A 539 38.40 17.25 -8.76
C GLY A 539 37.30 17.02 -7.71
N GLU A 540 37.57 17.28 -6.42
CA GLU A 540 36.53 17.22 -5.38
C GLU A 540 35.76 18.54 -5.23
N TRP A 541 36.42 19.67 -5.45
CA TRP A 541 35.80 21.00 -5.44
C TRP A 541 36.55 21.93 -6.39
N ASP A 542 35.92 22.27 -7.51
CA ASP A 542 36.52 23.10 -8.56
C ASP A 542 35.60 24.31 -8.79
N GLY A 543 36.17 25.52 -8.74
CA GLY A 543 35.35 26.73 -8.85
C GLY A 543 36.08 28.03 -8.54
N VAL A 544 35.31 29.06 -8.21
CA VAL A 544 35.83 30.38 -7.85
C VAL A 544 35.04 30.99 -6.70
N TRP A 545 35.73 31.58 -5.73
CA TRP A 545 35.07 32.27 -4.63
C TRP A 545 34.66 33.68 -5.01
N SER A 546 33.50 34.12 -4.54
CA SER A 546 33.20 35.53 -4.42
C SER A 546 34.18 36.18 -3.41
N ASN A 547 34.62 37.40 -3.68
CA ASN A 547 35.46 38.19 -2.81
C ASN A 547 34.86 39.58 -2.62
N GLY A 548 34.09 39.76 -1.55
CA GLY A 548 33.35 40.98 -1.23
C GLY A 548 31.83 40.76 -1.08
N ASP A 549 31.11 41.87 -1.01
CA ASP A 549 29.65 41.94 -0.93
C ASP A 549 28.94 41.87 -2.27
N ALA A 550 29.66 42.13 -3.36
CA ALA A 550 29.18 41.97 -4.71
C ALA A 550 30.21 41.32 -5.63
N SER A 551 29.70 40.51 -6.56
CA SER A 551 30.49 39.85 -7.59
C SER A 551 29.80 40.00 -8.94
N THR A 552 30.56 40.30 -9.98
CA THR A 552 30.03 40.54 -11.33
C THR A 552 30.75 39.64 -12.31
N LEU A 553 30.01 38.99 -13.19
CA LEU A 553 30.55 38.21 -14.30
C LEU A 553 29.80 38.52 -15.59
N SER A 554 30.44 38.33 -16.72
CA SER A 554 29.82 38.41 -18.03
C SER A 554 29.82 37.05 -18.70
N ILE A 555 28.74 36.69 -19.36
CA ILE A 555 28.59 35.40 -20.06
C ILE A 555 28.32 35.69 -21.53
N ASP A 556 29.12 35.07 -22.41
CA ASP A 556 28.90 35.12 -23.85
C ASP A 556 27.83 34.09 -24.25
N LEU A 557 26.83 34.56 -24.98
CA LEU A 557 25.69 33.79 -25.44
C LEU A 557 25.66 33.72 -26.98
N PRO A 558 25.55 32.52 -27.56
CA PRO A 558 25.20 32.29 -28.95
C PRO A 558 23.91 33.01 -29.35
N ALA A 559 23.82 33.43 -30.62
CA ALA A 559 22.69 34.20 -31.13
C ALA A 559 21.35 33.43 -31.07
N ASP A 560 21.37 32.10 -31.06
CA ASP A 560 20.23 31.20 -30.92
C ASP A 560 19.76 31.00 -29.47
N LYS A 561 20.45 31.61 -28.48
CA LYS A 561 20.17 31.48 -27.03
C LYS A 561 19.67 32.77 -26.36
N ARG A 562 19.01 33.64 -27.13
CA ARG A 562 18.52 34.95 -26.66
C ARG A 562 17.25 34.91 -25.80
N THR A 563 16.63 33.74 -25.64
CA THR A 563 15.45 33.50 -24.79
C THR A 563 15.69 32.31 -23.87
N SER A 564 16.76 32.41 -23.08
CA SER A 564 17.30 31.30 -22.30
C SER A 564 17.06 31.47 -20.80
N THR A 565 17.26 30.39 -20.06
CA THR A 565 17.31 30.41 -18.59
C THR A 565 18.73 30.23 -18.11
N LEU A 566 19.07 30.91 -17.01
CA LEU A 566 20.38 30.84 -16.36
C LEU A 566 20.24 30.07 -15.04
N THR A 567 21.16 29.14 -14.80
CA THR A 567 21.35 28.48 -13.52
C THR A 567 22.78 28.72 -13.06
N LEU A 568 22.95 29.23 -11.84
CA LEU A 568 24.24 29.33 -11.18
C LEU A 568 24.32 28.22 -10.12
N LEU A 569 25.40 27.45 -10.13
CA LEU A 569 25.62 26.31 -9.24
C LEU A 569 26.81 26.61 -8.32
N GLY A 570 26.67 26.30 -7.03
CA GLY A 570 27.75 26.51 -6.10
C GLY A 570 27.38 26.21 -4.65
N HIS A 571 28.18 26.73 -3.72
CA HIS A 571 27.98 26.53 -2.28
C HIS A 571 28.19 27.84 -1.54
N TYR A 572 27.39 28.09 -0.51
CA TYR A 572 27.57 29.26 0.34
C TYR A 572 28.68 29.06 1.37
N PHE A 573 29.44 30.12 1.61
CA PHE A 573 30.31 30.25 2.78
C PHE A 573 29.46 30.51 4.03
N GLU A 574 29.99 30.13 5.18
CA GLU A 574 29.29 30.16 6.48
C GLU A 574 28.58 31.52 6.72
N GLY A 575 27.30 31.44 7.10
CA GLY A 575 26.45 32.60 7.37
C GLY A 575 25.64 33.11 6.16
N ASN A 576 25.97 32.71 4.94
CA ASN A 576 25.22 33.09 3.74
C ASN A 576 24.22 32.00 3.32
N ARG A 577 23.03 32.40 2.85
CA ARG A 577 21.97 31.45 2.43
C ARG A 577 21.32 31.79 1.10
N ARG A 578 21.52 33.01 0.61
CA ARG A 578 20.88 33.51 -0.61
C ARG A 578 21.66 34.69 -1.18
N THR A 579 21.54 34.90 -2.47
CA THR A 579 22.20 35.99 -3.19
C THR A 579 21.18 36.70 -4.04
N ARG A 580 21.18 38.03 -4.00
CA ARG A 580 20.32 38.84 -4.87
C ARG A 580 20.99 38.92 -6.24
N VAL A 581 20.31 38.41 -7.25
CA VAL A 581 20.86 38.32 -8.61
C VAL A 581 20.25 39.39 -9.49
N ALA A 582 21.07 40.10 -10.25
CA ALA A 582 20.62 40.98 -11.32
C ALA A 582 21.29 40.57 -12.65
N VAL A 583 20.53 40.59 -13.74
CA VAL A 583 21.00 40.25 -15.09
C VAL A 583 20.80 41.48 -15.98
N ASP A 584 21.87 41.99 -16.59
CA ASP A 584 21.88 43.25 -17.36
C ASP A 584 21.19 44.41 -16.63
N GLY A 585 21.43 44.50 -15.32
CA GLY A 585 20.84 45.51 -14.44
C GLY A 585 19.39 45.24 -14.01
N ARG A 586 18.72 44.22 -14.55
CA ARG A 586 17.38 43.80 -14.12
C ARG A 586 17.48 42.88 -12.91
N ASP A 587 16.87 43.29 -11.81
CA ASP A 587 16.81 42.51 -10.57
C ASP A 587 15.92 41.26 -10.73
N ALA A 588 16.50 40.10 -10.48
CA ALA A 588 15.83 38.79 -10.46
C ALA A 588 15.46 38.34 -9.04
N GLY A 589 15.76 39.15 -8.01
CA GLY A 589 15.42 38.87 -6.62
C GLY A 589 16.45 37.99 -5.90
N TRP A 590 16.08 37.52 -4.72
CA TRP A 590 16.90 36.63 -3.89
C TRP A 590 16.79 35.18 -4.36
N VAL A 591 17.94 34.54 -4.62
CA VAL A 591 18.03 33.17 -5.12
C VAL A 591 18.95 32.35 -4.21
N GLU A 592 18.54 31.13 -3.89
CA GLU A 592 19.35 30.13 -3.18
C GLU A 592 20.23 29.41 -4.22
N LEU A 593 21.50 29.83 -4.35
CA LEU A 593 22.41 29.34 -5.39
C LEU A 593 23.05 27.97 -5.09
N ASP A 594 22.88 27.46 -3.87
CA ASP A 594 23.25 26.10 -3.43
C ASP A 594 22.20 25.03 -3.80
N LYS A 595 21.07 25.46 -4.36
CA LYS A 595 20.05 24.61 -4.96
C LYS A 595 19.95 24.90 -6.45
N ARG A 596 19.46 23.93 -7.21
CA ARG A 596 19.22 24.12 -8.64
C ARG A 596 18.14 25.20 -8.85
N ASN A 597 18.56 26.34 -9.38
CA ASN A 597 17.74 27.52 -9.60
C ASN A 597 17.48 27.77 -11.09
N THR A 598 16.53 28.65 -11.40
CA THR A 598 16.22 29.05 -12.78
C THR A 598 15.95 30.54 -12.81
N ILE A 599 16.88 31.29 -13.40
CA ILE A 599 16.85 32.74 -13.51
C ILE A 599 16.46 33.09 -14.95
N PRO A 600 15.31 33.74 -15.18
CA PRO A 600 14.90 34.10 -16.54
C PRO A 600 15.76 35.24 -17.08
N LEU A 601 16.35 35.07 -18.27
CA LEU A 601 17.23 36.07 -18.87
C LEU A 601 16.48 37.22 -19.59
N GLY A 602 15.18 37.08 -19.83
CA GLY A 602 14.41 38.07 -20.58
C GLY A 602 14.85 38.20 -22.05
N HIS A 603 14.45 39.28 -22.73
CA HIS A 603 14.87 39.55 -24.10
C HIS A 603 16.23 40.26 -24.10
N ILE A 604 17.29 39.52 -24.40
CA ILE A 604 18.66 40.03 -24.42
C ILE A 604 18.94 40.68 -25.78
N GLN A 605 19.40 41.94 -25.78
CA GLN A 605 19.69 42.69 -27.02
C GLN A 605 21.09 42.42 -27.61
N GLY A 606 21.93 41.63 -26.95
CA GLY A 606 23.31 41.33 -27.36
C GLY A 606 23.67 39.84 -27.30
N THR A 607 24.95 39.54 -27.55
CA THR A 607 25.56 38.21 -27.39
C THR A 607 26.32 38.08 -26.06
N ARG A 608 26.16 39.03 -25.15
CA ARG A 608 26.80 39.04 -23.84
C ARG A 608 25.83 39.57 -22.81
N ILE A 609 25.71 38.86 -21.69
CA ILE A 609 24.95 39.29 -20.51
C ILE A 609 25.90 39.56 -19.36
N THR A 610 25.52 40.47 -18.48
CA THR A 610 26.24 40.78 -17.24
C THR A 610 25.40 40.36 -16.05
N VAL A 611 25.92 39.45 -15.24
CA VAL A 611 25.28 38.96 -14.03
C VAL A 611 25.97 39.59 -12.83
N THR A 612 25.20 40.31 -12.02
CA THR A 612 25.64 40.90 -10.76
C THR A 612 25.02 40.15 -9.60
N LEU A 613 25.86 39.70 -8.69
CA LEU A 613 25.51 38.99 -7.48
C LEU A 613 25.74 39.93 -6.29
N ARG A 614 24.74 40.09 -5.42
CA ARG A 614 24.88 40.76 -4.13
C ARG A 614 24.62 39.77 -3.02
N HIS A 615 25.64 39.55 -2.21
CA HIS A 615 25.64 38.50 -1.20
C HIS A 615 25.11 39.01 0.13
N GLU A 616 24.33 38.20 0.84
CA GLU A 616 23.64 38.63 2.07
C GLU A 616 24.62 38.93 3.23
N ALA A 617 25.57 38.04 3.47
CA ALA A 617 26.52 38.15 4.57
C ALA A 617 27.89 37.52 4.21
N PRO A 618 28.79 38.25 3.51
CA PRO A 618 30.16 37.81 3.30
C PRO A 618 30.97 37.83 4.62
N ALA A 619 31.81 36.81 4.83
CA ALA A 619 32.62 36.68 6.04
C ALA A 619 34.06 36.26 5.72
N GLN A 620 34.99 36.55 6.63
CA GLN A 620 36.38 36.08 6.52
C GLN A 620 36.46 34.61 6.97
N PRO A 621 37.17 33.73 6.23
CA PRO A 621 37.29 32.34 6.63
C PRO A 621 38.03 32.13 7.95
N ASN A 622 39.07 32.93 8.18
CA ASN A 622 39.85 32.94 9.41
C ASN A 622 40.65 34.26 9.49
N GLY A 623 41.37 34.48 10.59
CA GLY A 623 42.13 35.73 10.80
C GLY A 623 43.34 35.93 9.87
N GLN A 624 43.74 34.92 9.07
CA GLN A 624 44.84 35.02 8.12
C GLN A 624 44.35 35.30 6.69
N ASP A 625 43.16 34.84 6.33
CA ASP A 625 42.55 35.11 5.03
C ASP A 625 41.73 36.42 5.09
N THR A 626 42.28 37.46 4.46
CA THR A 626 41.66 38.79 4.45
C THR A 626 40.46 38.89 3.51
N ARG A 627 40.22 37.89 2.65
CA ARG A 627 39.10 37.86 1.71
C ARG A 627 37.78 37.72 2.45
N LYS A 628 36.74 38.41 1.95
CA LYS A 628 35.37 38.24 2.45
C LYS A 628 34.62 37.30 1.51
N LEU A 629 34.57 36.03 1.87
CA LEU A 629 33.96 34.98 1.05
C LEU A 629 32.47 34.89 1.32
N ALA A 630 31.69 34.57 0.30
CA ALA A 630 30.24 34.44 0.42
C ALA A 630 29.70 33.24 -0.35
N PHE A 631 30.13 33.05 -1.59
CA PHE A 631 29.64 31.99 -2.48
C PHE A 631 30.78 31.42 -3.32
N PHE A 632 30.87 30.10 -3.40
CA PHE A 632 31.78 29.37 -4.26
C PHE A 632 31.03 28.94 -5.51
N LEU A 633 31.31 29.59 -6.65
CA LEU A 633 30.70 29.26 -7.93
C LEU A 633 31.41 28.05 -8.56
N THR A 634 30.68 26.94 -8.69
CA THR A 634 31.19 25.70 -9.28
C THR A 634 30.79 25.55 -10.74
N GLY A 635 29.69 26.18 -11.17
CA GLY A 635 29.27 26.11 -12.55
C GLY A 635 28.16 27.07 -12.94
N ILE A 636 28.04 27.31 -14.24
CA ILE A 636 26.98 28.09 -14.86
C ILE A 636 26.36 27.22 -15.96
N GLU A 637 25.03 27.04 -15.95
CA GLU A 637 24.27 26.47 -17.06
C GLU A 637 23.41 27.56 -17.73
N VAL A 638 23.51 27.70 -19.04
CA VAL A 638 22.56 28.51 -19.84
C VAL A 638 21.80 27.60 -20.80
N LYS A 639 20.47 27.58 -20.70
CA LYS A 639 19.59 26.68 -21.48
C LYS A 639 18.75 27.42 -22.49
#